data_AF-A0A518J0G7-F1
#
_entry.id   AF-A0A518J0G7-F1
#
_cell.length_a   1.000
_cell.length_b   1.000
_cell.length_c   1.000
_cell.angle_alpha   90.00
_cell.angle_beta   90.00
_cell.angle_gamma   90.00
#
_symmetry.space_group_name_H-M   'P 1'
#
loop_
_entity.id
_entity.type
_entity.pdbx_description
1 polymer ?
#
loop_
_entity_poly.entity_id
_entity_poly.type
_entity_poly.pdbx_seq_one_letter_code
_entity_poly.pdbx_strand_id
1 'polypeptide(L)'
;MPDEAHRSASETFTVCWRRLIAGLAAVMPAAAACDYGGILPWSKWAIAAATAGLLIAVLPLLLLRRPSSRLAYGLPFLALAIWGYAAFQTIPLPGSLVSAIAPASHAAYSQWSEVTGHAVPSSMPISVAPWYTRGYLVLPACFAGFVLIATVVLRGDKNVLILLTLTTIAGVLTSYIGIADKINANELRGDLLDYADQGIPFGPFVNRNNAAGYLNLCLACTIGSLVYRHRKQQRNRKHDNRYQISGGGRWEKLQSRINNFARSTDNLSIVLIVFAIVIASGIFVSGSRGGMLASVAGTLVVCFRSVNRSRKFTALIAISIGLVGFGLLLGSIGMVSAVQERFAQVWGEEALQDGRLDHWQDSLVASANFFPGGAGLGTYRFAYLPFQRVGGSSWFLNADGMPFEWLLEGGLIVVGLILAGIAWTYRLLWNLAFYKNSPTDAAVATTAWFAIPSLMVSQSFDFGILLPANTLLAALILGAVCATIKPAVRSKKQGKSSGSKRRRSGSQSAKQTSSSPSKTSEYPQLEVSPDPHAPTTSYSVAKSSKPVGGGSYPSSRSTARSGASAAHKPTHSPHSAGQRAVDIGLALACWLGCFTTAGLAVRQQYAAAEADHVIRRFNAWRPDLVDAADKIDAIANETHELCERYPRNPDLLLADAQVMLTQARAAMLRDAPEDLERQEFERRWQLTAPLLRRHQFHTQRATAPDRPLDWRSVLMPGESSELFLSARAQTVAALQYCPLNDQIYSLLLTLDFVDEGYVDTERWVNQLHQTGIRRPNTLHRLGVIASTYPGPETALPIWRDELQLVPERLQNVWQTIQQLQIDADLNTLVPDDPAALLTAADKLTTDPETREQLLSRIDAILSSEGRSSLKQLTSEDTFAPNDVEQFSPDTNKPLKHRVADDAQWHYFNARVAMLREDYSAAEDAYREAVQMKPGDLAWRQQFAHLLLQNGKQKEAVKQVERCLLQAPNDRRLLKLAAKFREAEVPPTDEATPAEEVEPTNEP
;
A
#
# COMPACT_ATOMS: atom_id res chain seq x y z
N MET A 1 -34.06 -7.09 -51.32
CA MET A 1 -32.62 -7.41 -51.15
C MET A 1 -31.76 -6.33 -50.50
N PRO A 2 -31.97 -4.99 -50.63
CA PRO A 2 -31.03 -4.03 -50.00
C PRO A 2 -30.98 -4.15 -48.45
N ASP A 3 -32.10 -4.46 -47.79
CA ASP A 3 -32.17 -4.62 -46.33
C ASP A 3 -31.16 -5.62 -45.74
N GLU A 4 -30.85 -6.71 -46.44
CA GLU A 4 -29.95 -7.75 -45.92
C GLU A 4 -28.48 -7.29 -46.00
N ALA A 5 -28.11 -6.55 -47.04
CA ALA A 5 -26.79 -5.92 -47.16
C ALA A 5 -26.58 -4.86 -46.08
N HIS A 6 -27.56 -3.98 -45.85
CA HIS A 6 -27.47 -2.95 -44.80
C HIS A 6 -27.41 -3.54 -43.38
N ARG A 7 -28.15 -4.63 -43.11
CA ARG A 7 -28.06 -5.35 -41.82
C ARG A 7 -26.70 -6.01 -41.63
N SER A 8 -26.16 -6.65 -42.66
CA SER A 8 -24.81 -7.24 -42.63
C SER A 8 -23.72 -6.20 -42.32
N ALA A 9 -23.80 -5.02 -42.95
CA ALA A 9 -22.89 -3.91 -42.70
C ALA A 9 -22.98 -3.38 -41.26
N SER A 10 -24.20 -3.18 -40.73
CA SER A 10 -24.40 -2.65 -39.37
C SER A 10 -23.98 -3.63 -38.25
N GLU A 11 -24.23 -4.93 -38.43
CA GLU A 11 -23.70 -5.96 -37.51
C GLU A 11 -22.17 -6.00 -37.54
N THR A 12 -21.56 -5.91 -38.73
CA THR A 12 -20.10 -5.85 -38.87
C THR A 12 -19.52 -4.62 -38.18
N PHE A 13 -20.11 -3.44 -38.40
CA PHE A 13 -19.67 -2.19 -37.75
C PHE A 13 -19.75 -2.27 -36.23
N THR A 14 -20.90 -2.67 -35.66
CA THR A 14 -21.05 -2.75 -34.18
C THR A 14 -20.11 -3.77 -33.53
N VAL A 15 -19.74 -4.84 -34.25
CA VAL A 15 -18.73 -5.81 -33.80
C VAL A 15 -17.31 -5.23 -33.86
N CYS A 16 -16.96 -4.45 -34.88
CA CYS A 16 -15.67 -3.76 -34.96
C CYS A 16 -15.56 -2.65 -33.90
N TRP A 17 -16.60 -1.81 -33.75
CA TRP A 17 -16.68 -0.77 -32.72
C TRP A 17 -16.48 -1.33 -31.31
N ARG A 18 -17.15 -2.45 -30.99
CA ARG A 18 -16.95 -3.13 -29.69
C ARG A 18 -15.53 -3.68 -29.51
N ARG A 19 -14.85 -4.13 -30.56
CA ARG A 19 -13.45 -4.57 -30.46
C ARG A 19 -12.47 -3.41 -30.28
N LEU A 20 -12.71 -2.28 -30.94
CA LEU A 20 -11.91 -1.06 -30.76
C LEU A 20 -11.95 -0.61 -29.30
N ILE A 21 -13.14 -0.47 -28.73
CA ILE A 21 -13.33 -0.12 -27.31
C ILE A 21 -12.72 -1.19 -26.39
N ALA A 22 -12.82 -2.49 -26.74
CA ALA A 22 -12.19 -3.56 -25.96
C ALA A 22 -10.65 -3.45 -25.94
N GLY A 23 -10.04 -3.05 -27.06
CA GLY A 23 -8.61 -2.79 -27.15
C GLY A 23 -8.20 -1.59 -26.31
N LEU A 24 -8.82 -0.43 -26.55
CA LEU A 24 -8.54 0.81 -25.82
C LEU A 24 -8.67 0.60 -24.30
N ALA A 25 -9.79 0.05 -23.83
CA ALA A 25 -10.01 -0.20 -22.41
C ALA A 25 -8.99 -1.20 -21.80
N ALA A 26 -8.49 -2.16 -22.58
CA ALA A 26 -7.50 -3.13 -22.12
C ALA A 26 -6.04 -2.61 -22.16
N VAL A 27 -5.76 -1.55 -22.93
CA VAL A 27 -4.45 -0.87 -22.93
C VAL A 27 -4.33 0.12 -21.76
N MET A 28 -5.42 0.79 -21.36
CA MET A 28 -5.39 1.82 -20.30
C MET A 28 -4.67 1.41 -19.00
N PRO A 29 -4.83 0.19 -18.43
CA PRO A 29 -4.08 -0.21 -17.23
C PRO A 29 -2.57 -0.40 -17.47
N ALA A 30 -2.15 -0.70 -18.70
CA ALA A 30 -0.75 -0.81 -19.08
C ALA A 30 -0.12 0.56 -19.34
N ALA A 31 -0.87 1.48 -19.97
CA ALA A 31 -0.46 2.87 -20.10
C ALA A 31 -0.27 3.53 -18.72
N ALA A 32 -1.21 3.30 -17.79
CA ALA A 32 -1.06 3.71 -16.40
C ALA A 32 0.14 3.03 -15.70
N ALA A 33 0.37 1.73 -15.95
CA ALA A 33 1.52 1.02 -15.38
C ALA A 33 2.87 1.66 -15.79
N CYS A 34 3.01 2.08 -17.05
CA CYS A 34 4.22 2.73 -17.56
C CYS A 34 4.48 4.13 -16.96
N ASP A 35 3.45 4.82 -16.48
CA ASP A 35 3.51 6.17 -15.91
C ASP A 35 3.36 6.11 -14.39
N TYR A 36 4.35 5.49 -13.73
CA TYR A 36 4.43 5.37 -12.26
C TYR A 36 3.20 4.70 -11.61
N GLY A 37 2.59 3.74 -12.32
CA GLY A 37 1.33 3.09 -11.91
C GLY A 37 0.07 3.96 -12.03
N GLY A 38 0.19 5.18 -12.58
CA GLY A 38 -0.85 6.19 -12.71
C GLY A 38 -0.99 7.08 -11.46
N ILE A 39 0.05 7.20 -10.63
CA ILE A 39 -0.03 7.91 -9.36
C ILE A 39 -0.03 9.44 -9.50
N LEU A 40 0.51 9.99 -10.60
CA LEU A 40 0.62 11.44 -10.81
C LEU A 40 -0.77 12.06 -11.11
N PRO A 41 -0.99 13.34 -10.77
CA PRO A 41 -2.27 14.02 -11.07
C PRO A 41 -2.59 14.06 -12.57
N TRP A 42 -1.58 14.25 -13.43
CA TRP A 42 -1.75 14.23 -14.89
C TRP A 42 -2.27 12.87 -15.39
N SER A 43 -1.75 11.76 -14.85
CA SER A 43 -2.18 10.40 -15.18
C SER A 43 -3.65 10.20 -14.80
N LYS A 44 -4.02 10.63 -13.58
CA LYS A 44 -5.39 10.54 -13.06
C LYS A 44 -6.37 11.36 -13.89
N TRP A 45 -5.95 12.55 -14.37
CA TRP A 45 -6.71 13.36 -15.33
C TRP A 45 -6.91 12.63 -16.67
N ALA A 46 -5.83 12.14 -17.28
CA ALA A 46 -5.89 11.43 -18.56
C ALA A 46 -6.77 10.16 -18.47
N ILE A 47 -6.69 9.44 -17.34
CA ILE A 47 -7.53 8.28 -17.05
C ILE A 47 -9.00 8.66 -16.84
N ALA A 48 -9.30 9.76 -16.15
CA ALA A 48 -10.67 10.25 -15.99
C ALA A 48 -11.28 10.67 -17.36
N ALA A 49 -10.49 11.37 -18.19
CA ALA A 49 -10.91 11.82 -19.51
C ALA A 49 -11.14 10.63 -20.46
N ALA A 50 -10.23 9.67 -20.47
CA ALA A 50 -10.39 8.40 -21.19
C ALA A 50 -11.61 7.61 -20.69
N THR A 51 -11.89 7.59 -19.38
CA THR A 51 -13.09 6.95 -18.81
C THR A 51 -14.36 7.59 -19.35
N ALA A 52 -14.46 8.92 -19.34
CA ALA A 52 -15.61 9.65 -19.86
C ALA A 52 -15.80 9.41 -21.37
N GLY A 53 -14.72 9.48 -22.17
CA GLY A 53 -14.74 9.19 -23.60
C GLY A 53 -15.15 7.75 -23.94
N LEU A 54 -14.64 6.76 -23.19
CA LEU A 54 -15.03 5.36 -23.33
C LEU A 54 -16.50 5.13 -22.94
N LEU A 55 -17.01 5.81 -21.89
CA LEU A 55 -18.43 5.74 -21.51
C LEU A 55 -19.34 6.30 -22.61
N ILE A 56 -18.95 7.40 -23.28
CA ILE A 56 -19.66 7.94 -24.46
C ILE A 56 -19.63 6.91 -25.61
N ALA A 57 -18.45 6.38 -25.96
CA ALA A 57 -18.30 5.40 -27.03
C ALA A 57 -19.08 4.09 -26.78
N VAL A 58 -19.30 3.74 -25.51
CA VAL A 58 -20.09 2.57 -25.06
C VAL A 58 -21.60 2.81 -25.10
N LEU A 59 -22.10 4.05 -25.04
CA LEU A 59 -23.54 4.35 -24.96
C LEU A 59 -24.37 3.72 -26.11
N PRO A 60 -23.96 3.76 -27.40
CA PRO A 60 -24.69 3.07 -28.46
C PRO A 60 -24.75 1.55 -28.26
N LEU A 61 -23.68 0.95 -27.73
CA LEU A 61 -23.62 -0.49 -27.40
C LEU A 61 -24.44 -0.84 -26.16
N LEU A 62 -24.75 0.13 -25.30
CA LEU A 62 -25.65 0.01 -24.14
C LEU A 62 -27.13 0.12 -24.56
N LEU A 63 -27.46 1.01 -25.51
CA LEU A 63 -28.82 1.16 -26.04
C LEU A 63 -29.24 -0.01 -26.94
N LEU A 64 -28.32 -0.51 -27.78
CA LEU A 64 -28.54 -1.70 -28.61
C LEU A 64 -28.46 -3.03 -27.82
N ARG A 65 -28.34 -2.97 -26.48
CA ARG A 65 -28.11 -4.11 -25.60
C ARG A 65 -29.42 -4.83 -25.25
N ARG A 66 -29.48 -6.15 -25.45
CA ARG A 66 -30.42 -6.97 -24.67
C ARG A 66 -29.96 -7.01 -23.20
N PRO A 67 -30.82 -6.66 -22.22
CA PRO A 67 -30.41 -6.51 -20.83
C PRO A 67 -29.76 -7.79 -20.27
N SER A 68 -28.76 -7.61 -19.41
CA SER A 68 -28.19 -8.68 -18.59
C SER A 68 -29.06 -8.92 -17.36
N SER A 69 -28.71 -9.97 -16.60
CA SER A 69 -29.08 -10.01 -15.18
C SER A 69 -28.74 -8.68 -14.49
N ARG A 70 -29.65 -8.18 -13.65
CA ARG A 70 -29.46 -6.96 -12.82
C ARG A 70 -28.22 -7.05 -11.93
N LEU A 71 -27.79 -8.27 -11.59
CA LEU A 71 -26.59 -8.56 -10.80
C LEU A 71 -25.30 -7.93 -11.36
N ALA A 72 -25.25 -7.69 -12.68
CA ALA A 72 -24.10 -7.10 -13.35
C ALA A 72 -23.85 -5.61 -13.03
N TYR A 73 -24.84 -4.90 -12.46
CA TYR A 73 -24.72 -3.47 -12.11
C TYR A 73 -24.40 -3.25 -10.61
N GLY A 74 -24.39 -4.31 -9.78
CA GLY A 74 -24.16 -4.16 -8.34
C GLY A 74 -22.77 -3.62 -7.97
N LEU A 75 -21.71 -4.04 -8.66
CA LEU A 75 -20.35 -3.55 -8.39
C LEU A 75 -20.19 -2.06 -8.77
N PRO A 76 -20.65 -1.58 -9.95
CA PRO A 76 -20.72 -0.14 -10.22
C PRO A 76 -21.53 0.64 -9.18
N PHE A 77 -22.70 0.16 -8.74
CA PHE A 77 -23.49 0.89 -7.74
C PHE A 77 -22.82 0.93 -6.35
N LEU A 78 -22.09 -0.12 -5.93
CA LEU A 78 -21.31 -0.09 -4.70
C LEU A 78 -20.13 0.89 -4.78
N ALA A 79 -19.43 0.95 -5.92
CA ALA A 79 -18.37 1.93 -6.14
C ALA A 79 -18.91 3.37 -6.22
N LEU A 80 -20.07 3.59 -6.84
CA LEU A 80 -20.77 4.88 -6.82
C LEU A 80 -21.28 5.26 -5.41
N ALA A 81 -21.59 4.28 -4.55
CA ALA A 81 -21.91 4.54 -3.14
C ALA A 81 -20.67 4.97 -2.33
N ILE A 82 -19.51 4.34 -2.56
CA ILE A 82 -18.23 4.79 -1.98
C ILE A 82 -17.90 6.21 -2.46
N TRP A 83 -18.06 6.50 -3.77
CA TRP A 83 -17.92 7.85 -4.33
C TRP A 83 -18.86 8.86 -3.65
N GLY A 84 -20.13 8.52 -3.51
CA GLY A 84 -21.13 9.39 -2.89
C GLY A 84 -20.86 9.66 -1.41
N TYR A 85 -20.37 8.66 -0.68
CA TYR A 85 -19.98 8.82 0.72
C TYR A 85 -18.73 9.69 0.87
N ALA A 86 -17.69 9.47 0.07
CA ALA A 86 -16.49 10.30 0.08
C ALA A 86 -16.78 11.75 -0.37
N ALA A 87 -17.71 11.95 -1.30
CA ALA A 87 -18.19 13.30 -1.65
C ALA A 87 -18.89 13.97 -0.46
N PHE A 88 -19.76 13.22 0.25
CA PHE A 88 -20.44 13.67 1.48
C PHE A 88 -19.47 14.02 2.61
N GLN A 89 -18.38 13.26 2.79
CA GLN A 89 -17.32 13.60 3.77
C GLN A 89 -16.71 15.01 3.54
N THR A 90 -16.85 15.60 2.35
CA THR A 90 -16.32 16.93 2.00
C THR A 90 -17.35 18.06 1.99
N ILE A 91 -18.55 17.81 2.52
CA ILE A 91 -19.60 18.81 2.73
C ILE A 91 -19.48 19.33 4.18
N PRO A 92 -19.50 20.65 4.42
CA PRO A 92 -19.59 21.19 5.77
C PRO A 92 -20.90 20.78 6.45
N LEU A 93 -20.80 20.18 7.64
CA LEU A 93 -21.89 19.78 8.51
C LEU A 93 -21.81 20.58 9.82
N PRO A 94 -22.90 20.72 10.60
CA PRO A 94 -22.86 21.37 11.91
C PRO A 94 -21.81 20.71 12.82
N GLY A 95 -21.03 21.50 13.56
CA GLY A 95 -19.93 20.99 14.40
C GLY A 95 -20.37 19.86 15.35
N SER A 96 -21.55 19.96 15.95
CA SER A 96 -22.13 18.94 16.83
C SER A 96 -22.45 17.59 16.15
N LEU A 97 -22.65 17.58 14.83
CA LEU A 97 -22.78 16.35 14.07
C LEU A 97 -21.40 15.74 13.78
N VAL A 98 -20.40 16.58 13.49
CA VAL A 98 -19.01 16.11 13.25
C VAL A 98 -18.38 15.57 14.52
N SER A 99 -18.55 16.24 15.67
CA SER A 99 -18.05 15.75 16.96
C SER A 99 -18.63 14.39 17.37
N ALA A 100 -19.82 14.04 16.86
CA ALA A 100 -20.48 12.77 17.13
C ALA A 100 -20.14 11.65 16.12
N ILE A 101 -19.60 11.97 14.93
CA ILE A 101 -19.31 10.97 13.88
C ILE A 101 -17.83 10.86 13.49
N ALA A 102 -17.02 11.89 13.78
CA ALA A 102 -15.57 11.91 13.60
C ALA A 102 -14.95 12.88 14.63
N PRO A 103 -14.84 12.47 15.91
CA PRO A 103 -14.37 13.33 17.00
C PRO A 103 -13.03 14.02 16.72
N ALA A 104 -12.05 13.29 16.17
CA ALA A 104 -10.74 13.85 15.83
C ALA A 104 -10.80 14.87 14.66
N SER A 105 -11.73 14.74 13.72
CA SER A 105 -11.94 15.76 12.68
C SER A 105 -12.48 17.06 13.29
N HIS A 106 -13.40 16.95 14.26
CA HIS A 106 -13.87 18.11 15.01
C HIS A 106 -12.74 18.75 15.82
N ALA A 107 -11.97 17.94 16.56
CA ALA A 107 -10.83 18.42 17.33
C ALA A 107 -9.81 19.18 16.47
N ALA A 108 -9.44 18.63 15.32
CA ALA A 108 -8.54 19.29 14.37
C ALA A 108 -9.11 20.63 13.87
N TYR A 109 -10.42 20.71 13.57
CA TYR A 109 -11.08 21.93 13.11
C TYR A 109 -11.39 22.97 14.20
N SER A 110 -11.46 22.58 15.47
CA SER A 110 -11.49 23.54 16.58
C SER A 110 -10.09 24.03 16.96
N GLN A 111 -9.09 23.13 16.99
CA GLN A 111 -7.75 23.40 17.49
C GLN A 111 -7.02 24.44 16.62
N TRP A 112 -6.93 24.27 15.29
CA TRP A 112 -6.25 25.25 14.43
C TRP A 112 -6.88 26.66 14.55
N SER A 113 -8.18 26.72 14.83
CA SER A 113 -8.93 27.97 14.94
C SER A 113 -8.56 28.71 16.22
N GLU A 114 -8.56 28.01 17.36
CA GLU A 114 -8.06 28.53 18.62
C GLU A 114 -6.59 28.97 18.52
N VAL A 115 -5.77 28.16 17.83
CA VAL A 115 -4.32 28.28 17.62
C VAL A 115 -3.95 29.29 16.51
N THR A 116 -4.94 30.04 16.00
CA THR A 116 -4.74 31.18 15.08
C THR A 116 -5.61 32.38 15.44
N GLY A 117 -6.21 32.41 16.64
CA GLY A 117 -7.14 33.45 17.07
C GLY A 117 -8.46 33.53 16.29
N HIS A 118 -8.77 32.57 15.41
CA HIS A 118 -9.95 32.56 14.56
C HIS A 118 -11.17 31.96 15.27
N ALA A 119 -12.37 32.46 14.96
CA ALA A 119 -13.61 31.93 15.51
C ALA A 119 -13.91 30.51 14.99
N VAL A 120 -14.09 29.56 15.92
CA VAL A 120 -14.29 28.13 15.62
C VAL A 120 -15.43 27.93 14.59
N PRO A 121 -15.19 27.22 13.47
CA PRO A 121 -16.20 27.03 12.44
C PRO A 121 -17.46 26.31 12.94
N SER A 122 -18.60 27.01 12.91
CA SER A 122 -19.91 26.43 13.28
C SER A 122 -20.36 25.30 12.34
N SER A 123 -19.79 25.25 11.13
CA SER A 123 -19.89 24.12 10.21
C SER A 123 -18.52 23.73 9.67
N MET A 124 -18.23 22.43 9.63
CA MET A 124 -16.96 21.83 9.26
C MET A 124 -17.18 20.48 8.56
N PRO A 125 -16.29 20.02 7.67
CA PRO A 125 -16.43 18.73 7.00
C PRO A 125 -16.02 17.55 7.90
N ILE A 126 -16.37 16.33 7.49
CA ILE A 126 -15.87 15.09 8.11
C ILE A 126 -14.41 14.85 7.71
N SER A 127 -14.07 15.16 6.45
CA SER A 127 -12.72 15.05 5.91
C SER A 127 -11.78 16.09 6.53
N VAL A 128 -10.65 15.66 7.09
CA VAL A 128 -9.60 16.58 7.61
C VAL A 128 -8.82 17.31 6.51
N ALA A 129 -8.94 16.87 5.25
CA ALA A 129 -8.32 17.51 4.09
C ALA A 129 -9.24 17.40 2.85
N PRO A 130 -10.30 18.22 2.76
CA PRO A 130 -11.36 18.07 1.76
C PRO A 130 -10.88 18.12 0.30
N TRP A 131 -9.79 18.84 0.02
CA TRP A 131 -9.14 18.88 -1.29
C TRP A 131 -8.65 17.48 -1.71
N TYR A 132 -7.94 16.80 -0.81
CA TYR A 132 -7.42 15.44 -0.97
C TYR A 132 -8.53 14.40 -1.10
N THR A 133 -9.57 14.47 -0.26
CA THR A 133 -10.71 13.53 -0.35
C THR A 133 -11.48 13.66 -1.66
N ARG A 134 -11.69 14.89 -2.15
CA ARG A 134 -12.22 15.08 -3.49
C ARG A 134 -11.24 14.52 -4.54
N GLY A 135 -9.93 14.73 -4.36
CA GLY A 135 -8.87 14.20 -5.23
C GLY A 135 -8.90 12.67 -5.38
N TYR A 136 -9.28 11.93 -4.34
CA TYR A 136 -9.41 10.47 -4.38
C TYR A 136 -10.70 9.97 -5.04
N LEU A 137 -11.71 10.82 -5.27
CA LEU A 137 -12.96 10.44 -5.94
C LEU A 137 -12.77 9.87 -7.35
N VAL A 138 -11.64 10.16 -8.02
CA VAL A 138 -11.30 9.58 -9.32
C VAL A 138 -11.23 8.04 -9.28
N LEU A 139 -10.78 7.44 -8.19
CA LEU A 139 -10.59 5.99 -8.08
C LEU A 139 -11.93 5.20 -8.13
N PRO A 140 -12.92 5.45 -7.24
CA PRO A 140 -14.21 4.77 -7.31
C PRO A 140 -15.00 5.14 -8.58
N ALA A 141 -14.86 6.37 -9.11
CA ALA A 141 -15.48 6.78 -10.37
C ALA A 141 -14.95 5.96 -11.56
N CYS A 142 -13.62 5.88 -11.71
CA CYS A 142 -12.97 5.12 -12.77
C CYS A 142 -13.19 3.62 -12.63
N PHE A 143 -13.20 3.08 -11.40
CA PHE A 143 -13.56 1.68 -11.14
C PHE A 143 -15.01 1.38 -11.58
N ALA A 144 -15.99 2.20 -11.18
CA ALA A 144 -17.39 2.03 -11.59
C ALA A 144 -17.55 2.10 -13.12
N GLY A 145 -16.90 3.09 -13.74
CA GLY A 145 -16.84 3.26 -15.19
C GLY A 145 -16.25 2.05 -15.91
N PHE A 146 -15.08 1.57 -15.49
CA PHE A 146 -14.41 0.43 -16.14
C PHE A 146 -15.13 -0.90 -15.94
N VAL A 147 -15.72 -1.16 -14.77
CA VAL A 147 -16.59 -2.34 -14.58
C VAL A 147 -17.79 -2.27 -15.53
N LEU A 148 -18.42 -1.10 -15.71
CA LEU A 148 -19.54 -0.92 -16.64
C LEU A 148 -19.13 -1.07 -18.10
N ILE A 149 -18.03 -0.44 -18.52
CA ILE A 149 -17.44 -0.55 -19.87
C ILE A 149 -17.19 -2.03 -20.20
N ALA A 150 -16.43 -2.74 -19.35
CA ALA A 150 -16.13 -4.15 -19.53
C ALA A 150 -17.40 -5.03 -19.56
N THR A 151 -18.40 -4.71 -18.72
CA THR A 151 -19.71 -5.40 -18.67
C THR A 151 -20.52 -5.29 -19.99
N VAL A 152 -20.35 -4.21 -20.76
CA VAL A 152 -20.91 -4.06 -22.12
C VAL A 152 -20.01 -4.71 -23.17
N VAL A 153 -18.71 -4.49 -23.06
CA VAL A 153 -17.74 -4.63 -24.16
C VAL A 153 -17.13 -6.04 -24.25
N LEU A 154 -16.82 -6.67 -23.12
CA LEU A 154 -16.14 -7.98 -23.05
C LEU A 154 -17.11 -9.17 -23.25
N ARG A 155 -18.08 -8.98 -24.16
CA ARG A 155 -19.10 -9.97 -24.51
C ARG A 155 -18.66 -10.81 -25.72
N GLY A 156 -18.23 -12.04 -25.44
CA GLY A 156 -17.93 -13.08 -26.43
C GLY A 156 -16.43 -13.28 -26.70
N ASP A 157 -16.10 -14.45 -27.25
CA ASP A 157 -14.74 -15.01 -27.35
C ASP A 157 -13.65 -14.02 -27.76
N LYS A 158 -13.83 -13.30 -28.87
CA LYS A 158 -12.79 -12.41 -29.40
C LYS A 158 -12.50 -11.22 -28.46
N ASN A 159 -13.49 -10.74 -27.71
CA ASN A 159 -13.36 -9.54 -26.89
C ASN A 159 -12.72 -9.86 -25.53
N VAL A 160 -13.07 -10.99 -24.94
CA VAL A 160 -12.37 -11.52 -23.75
C VAL A 160 -10.91 -11.82 -24.07
N LEU A 161 -10.63 -12.38 -25.26
CA LEU A 161 -9.24 -12.63 -25.69
C LEU A 161 -8.43 -11.35 -25.89
N ILE A 162 -9.03 -10.23 -26.30
CA ILE A 162 -8.32 -8.93 -26.40
C ILE A 162 -7.81 -8.52 -25.02
N LEU A 163 -8.66 -8.52 -23.98
CA LEU A 163 -8.22 -8.26 -22.61
C LEU A 163 -7.10 -9.21 -22.19
N LEU A 164 -7.36 -10.52 -22.21
CA LEU A 164 -6.41 -11.50 -21.68
C LEU A 164 -5.05 -11.46 -22.40
N THR A 165 -5.03 -11.20 -23.71
CA THR A 165 -3.78 -11.12 -24.50
C THR A 165 -3.01 -9.84 -24.20
N LEU A 166 -3.67 -8.67 -24.20
CA LEU A 166 -3.00 -7.39 -23.96
C LEU A 166 -2.46 -7.31 -22.52
N THR A 167 -3.22 -7.76 -21.53
CA THR A 167 -2.72 -7.85 -20.15
C THR A 167 -1.56 -8.86 -19.99
N THR A 168 -1.58 -9.98 -20.73
CA THR A 168 -0.42 -10.91 -20.73
C THR A 168 0.83 -10.23 -21.27
N ILE A 169 0.72 -9.50 -22.39
CA ILE A 169 1.84 -8.76 -22.99
C ILE A 169 2.35 -7.67 -22.02
N ALA A 170 1.44 -6.89 -21.42
CA ALA A 170 1.80 -5.87 -20.44
C ALA A 170 2.58 -6.45 -19.26
N GLY A 171 2.10 -7.54 -18.65
CA GLY A 171 2.82 -8.21 -17.56
C GLY A 171 4.21 -8.72 -17.94
N VAL A 172 4.37 -9.25 -19.16
CA VAL A 172 5.69 -9.67 -19.69
C VAL A 172 6.63 -8.48 -19.84
N LEU A 173 6.15 -7.36 -20.39
CA LEU A 173 6.94 -6.13 -20.54
C LEU A 173 7.34 -5.54 -19.18
N THR A 174 6.39 -5.37 -18.25
CA THR A 174 6.66 -4.88 -16.88
C THR A 174 7.67 -5.77 -16.16
N SER A 175 7.58 -7.10 -16.34
CA SER A 175 8.53 -8.05 -15.73
C SER A 175 9.90 -7.99 -16.39
N TYR A 176 9.97 -7.87 -17.72
CA TYR A 176 11.23 -7.75 -18.45
C TYR A 176 11.99 -6.48 -18.05
N ILE A 177 11.30 -5.33 -18.01
CA ILE A 177 11.88 -4.05 -17.60
C ILE A 177 12.38 -4.16 -16.15
N GLY A 178 11.53 -4.54 -15.19
CA GLY A 178 11.94 -4.63 -13.78
C GLY A 178 13.05 -5.65 -13.48
N ILE A 179 13.18 -6.71 -14.28
CA ILE A 179 14.32 -7.64 -14.20
C ILE A 179 15.59 -7.01 -14.80
N ALA A 180 15.49 -6.35 -15.96
CA ALA A 180 16.62 -5.66 -16.59
C ALA A 180 17.14 -4.52 -15.69
N ASP A 181 16.26 -3.70 -15.11
CA ASP A 181 16.61 -2.66 -14.15
C ASP A 181 17.41 -3.23 -12.97
N LYS A 182 16.99 -4.38 -12.41
CA LYS A 182 17.68 -5.02 -11.27
C LYS A 182 19.00 -5.69 -11.63
N ILE A 183 19.25 -5.99 -12.90
CA ILE A 183 20.55 -6.47 -13.38
C ILE A 183 21.49 -5.27 -13.61
N ASN A 184 21.00 -4.24 -14.31
CA ASN A 184 21.78 -3.07 -14.71
C ASN A 184 22.04 -2.08 -13.56
N ALA A 185 21.28 -2.14 -12.46
CA ALA A 185 21.45 -1.26 -11.30
C ALA A 185 22.78 -1.45 -10.52
N ASN A 186 23.60 -2.43 -10.88
CA ASN A 186 24.99 -2.53 -10.39
C ASN A 186 25.96 -1.61 -11.17
N GLU A 187 25.58 -1.14 -12.37
CA GLU A 187 26.38 -0.23 -13.20
C GLU A 187 25.80 1.19 -13.20
N LEU A 188 24.47 1.34 -13.26
CA LEU A 188 23.77 2.64 -13.37
C LEU A 188 23.48 3.34 -12.02
N ARG A 189 24.25 3.08 -10.96
CA ARG A 189 23.93 3.56 -9.60
C ARG A 189 24.36 5.01 -9.32
N GLY A 190 24.71 5.78 -10.35
CA GLY A 190 24.99 7.22 -10.28
C GLY A 190 23.94 8.07 -11.03
N ASP A 191 23.82 9.32 -10.58
CA ASP A 191 23.32 10.51 -11.30
C ASP A 191 21.86 10.60 -11.80
N LEU A 192 21.03 9.55 -11.79
CA LEU A 192 19.68 9.63 -12.44
C LEU A 192 18.42 9.37 -11.60
N LEU A 193 18.48 8.78 -10.40
CA LEU A 193 17.29 8.56 -9.54
C LEU A 193 17.58 8.71 -8.04
N ASP A 194 17.83 9.93 -7.59
CA ASP A 194 18.02 10.27 -6.17
C ASP A 194 16.69 10.38 -5.37
N TYR A 195 15.59 9.84 -5.92
CA TYR A 195 14.29 9.74 -5.25
C TYR A 195 14.24 8.50 -4.32
N ALA A 196 15.16 8.43 -3.36
CA ALA A 196 15.50 7.19 -2.64
C ALA A 196 14.92 7.05 -1.21
N ASP A 197 14.13 8.01 -0.72
CA ASP A 197 13.65 8.04 0.69
C ASP A 197 12.42 7.17 1.00
N GLN A 198 11.63 6.73 0.00
CA GLN A 198 10.28 6.17 0.25
C GLN A 198 9.93 4.84 -0.45
N GLY A 199 10.85 4.21 -1.18
CA GLY A 199 10.56 2.90 -1.76
C GLY A 199 11.65 2.31 -2.64
N ILE A 200 11.69 0.97 -2.70
CA ILE A 200 12.51 0.25 -3.67
C ILE A 200 11.68 0.06 -4.96
N PRO A 201 12.06 0.68 -6.09
CA PRO A 201 11.32 0.56 -7.34
C PRO A 201 11.52 -0.81 -8.01
N PHE A 202 10.59 -1.15 -8.90
CA PHE A 202 10.65 -2.33 -9.76
C PHE A 202 9.91 -2.09 -11.08
N GLY A 203 10.64 -2.00 -12.19
CA GLY A 203 10.05 -1.60 -13.47
C GLY A 203 9.51 -0.17 -13.39
N PRO A 204 8.42 0.14 -14.11
CA PRO A 204 7.82 1.48 -14.11
C PRO A 204 7.03 1.82 -12.83
N PHE A 205 7.17 1.05 -11.74
CA PHE A 205 6.50 1.30 -10.46
C PHE A 205 7.49 1.76 -9.39
N VAL A 206 7.18 2.88 -8.73
CA VAL A 206 7.97 3.48 -7.62
C VAL A 206 8.13 2.51 -6.43
N ASN A 207 7.13 1.66 -6.17
CA ASN A 207 7.16 0.67 -5.10
C ASN A 207 6.98 -0.75 -5.68
N ARG A 208 7.95 -1.64 -5.39
CA ARG A 208 7.94 -3.07 -5.72
C ARG A 208 6.67 -3.84 -5.33
N ASN A 209 5.99 -3.48 -4.25
CA ASN A 209 4.77 -4.17 -3.79
C ASN A 209 3.60 -3.89 -4.75
N ASN A 210 3.36 -2.60 -5.05
CA ASN A 210 2.40 -2.14 -6.05
C ASN A 210 2.61 -2.84 -7.42
N ALA A 211 3.89 -3.02 -7.82
CA ALA A 211 4.30 -3.72 -9.03
C ALA A 211 3.96 -5.22 -9.00
N ALA A 212 4.27 -5.90 -7.89
CA ALA A 212 3.93 -7.31 -7.70
C ALA A 212 2.42 -7.56 -7.63
N GLY A 213 1.64 -6.59 -7.14
CA GLY A 213 0.18 -6.57 -7.26
C GLY A 213 -0.30 -6.55 -8.71
N TYR A 214 0.29 -5.70 -9.55
CA TYR A 214 0.00 -5.64 -10.99
C TYR A 214 0.35 -6.94 -11.71
N LEU A 215 1.55 -7.47 -11.47
CA LEU A 215 2.00 -8.71 -12.10
C LEU A 215 1.14 -9.92 -11.71
N ASN A 216 0.64 -9.97 -10.48
CA ASN A 216 -0.34 -10.99 -10.05
C ASN A 216 -1.63 -10.96 -10.88
N LEU A 217 -2.15 -9.78 -11.21
CA LEU A 217 -3.32 -9.62 -12.09
C LEU A 217 -3.00 -10.04 -13.53
N CYS A 218 -1.80 -9.73 -14.02
CA CYS A 218 -1.34 -10.17 -15.34
C CYS A 218 -1.16 -11.70 -15.42
N LEU A 219 -0.65 -12.32 -14.37
CA LEU A 219 -0.54 -13.77 -14.23
C LEU A 219 -1.93 -14.43 -14.23
N ALA A 220 -2.91 -13.83 -13.54
CA ALA A 220 -4.30 -14.29 -13.56
C ALA A 220 -4.92 -14.28 -14.98
N CYS A 221 -4.64 -13.24 -15.78
CA CYS A 221 -5.05 -13.18 -17.19
C CYS A 221 -4.34 -14.24 -18.04
N THR A 222 -3.05 -14.47 -17.80
CA THR A 222 -2.24 -15.48 -18.53
C THR A 222 -2.74 -16.91 -18.27
N ILE A 223 -3.06 -17.24 -17.01
CA ILE A 223 -3.68 -18.51 -16.61
C ILE A 223 -5.08 -18.66 -17.24
N GLY A 224 -5.85 -17.57 -17.32
CA GLY A 224 -7.12 -17.52 -18.03
C GLY A 224 -6.99 -17.89 -19.51
N SER A 225 -6.01 -17.31 -20.20
CA SER A 225 -5.68 -17.63 -21.59
C SER A 225 -5.39 -19.13 -21.78
N LEU A 226 -4.53 -19.71 -20.93
CA LEU A 226 -4.22 -21.15 -20.96
C LEU A 226 -5.48 -22.03 -20.79
N VAL A 227 -6.36 -21.70 -19.85
CA VAL A 227 -7.63 -22.41 -19.64
C VAL A 227 -8.58 -22.26 -20.84
N TYR A 228 -8.64 -21.09 -21.48
CA TYR A 228 -9.39 -20.91 -22.73
C TYR A 228 -8.90 -21.87 -23.83
N ARG A 229 -7.58 -21.86 -24.11
CA ARG A 229 -7.00 -22.68 -25.20
C ARG A 229 -7.25 -24.17 -24.94
N HIS A 230 -6.97 -24.63 -23.72
CA HIS A 230 -7.18 -26.04 -23.35
C HIS A 230 -8.65 -26.48 -23.46
N ARG A 231 -9.61 -25.68 -22.97
CA ARG A 231 -11.04 -26.05 -23.10
C ARG A 231 -11.56 -25.98 -24.53
N LYS A 232 -11.07 -25.04 -25.35
CA LYS A 232 -11.38 -24.97 -26.78
C LYS A 232 -10.88 -26.24 -27.51
N GLN A 233 -9.66 -26.67 -27.22
CA GLN A 233 -9.08 -27.89 -27.79
C GLN A 233 -9.79 -29.16 -27.32
N GLN A 234 -10.12 -29.28 -26.01
CA GLN A 234 -10.94 -30.39 -25.51
C GLN A 234 -12.30 -30.47 -26.23
N ARG A 235 -12.94 -29.32 -26.50
CA ARG A 235 -14.22 -29.28 -27.21
C ARG A 235 -14.08 -29.79 -28.65
N ASN A 236 -13.03 -29.40 -29.35
CA ASN A 236 -12.76 -29.87 -30.71
C ASN A 236 -12.42 -31.37 -30.74
N ARG A 237 -11.58 -31.86 -29.81
CA ARG A 237 -11.24 -33.29 -29.68
C ARG A 237 -12.46 -34.19 -29.41
N LYS A 238 -13.51 -33.69 -28.76
CA LYS A 238 -14.79 -34.41 -28.58
C LYS A 238 -15.62 -34.61 -29.87
N HIS A 239 -15.12 -34.20 -31.04
CA HIS A 239 -15.70 -34.54 -32.35
C HIS A 239 -14.81 -35.46 -33.20
N ASP A 240 -13.60 -35.80 -32.77
CA ASP A 240 -12.70 -36.70 -33.51
C ASP A 240 -12.66 -38.08 -32.86
N ASN A 241 -13.37 -39.04 -33.47
CA ASN A 241 -13.54 -40.40 -32.93
C ASN A 241 -12.25 -41.22 -32.86
N ARG A 242 -11.13 -40.74 -33.43
CA ARG A 242 -9.85 -41.47 -33.53
C ARG A 242 -9.05 -41.57 -32.22
N TYR A 243 -9.58 -41.08 -31.10
CA TYR A 243 -8.88 -40.98 -29.81
C TYR A 243 -9.38 -41.95 -28.71
N GLN A 244 -9.81 -43.16 -29.09
CA GLN A 244 -9.99 -44.28 -28.15
C GLN A 244 -8.79 -45.23 -28.21
N ILE A 245 -7.84 -45.07 -27.29
CA ILE A 245 -6.73 -46.02 -27.10
C ILE A 245 -7.02 -46.83 -25.83
N SER A 246 -7.16 -48.15 -25.99
CA SER A 246 -7.18 -49.11 -24.87
C SER A 246 -5.75 -49.55 -24.54
N GLY A 247 -5.46 -49.79 -23.26
CA GLY A 247 -4.12 -50.19 -22.79
C GLY A 247 -4.17 -50.62 -21.33
N GLY A 248 -3.28 -51.54 -20.93
CA GLY A 248 -3.37 -52.24 -19.64
C GLY A 248 -2.64 -51.53 -18.50
N GLY A 249 -1.35 -51.26 -18.68
CA GLY A 249 -0.40 -50.91 -17.62
C GLY A 249 -0.57 -49.53 -17.00
N ARG A 250 -0.16 -49.40 -15.72
CA ARG A 250 -0.05 -48.10 -15.04
C ARG A 250 0.96 -47.17 -15.72
N TRP A 251 2.11 -47.70 -16.13
CA TRP A 251 3.19 -46.97 -16.82
C TRP A 251 2.80 -46.51 -18.22
N GLU A 252 2.22 -47.40 -19.03
CA GLU A 252 1.66 -47.04 -20.35
C GLU A 252 0.62 -45.93 -20.23
N LYS A 253 -0.25 -45.97 -19.21
CA LYS A 253 -1.24 -44.94 -18.87
C LYS A 253 -0.65 -43.63 -18.33
N LEU A 254 0.66 -43.57 -18.05
CA LEU A 254 1.40 -42.36 -17.70
C LEU A 254 2.16 -41.83 -18.91
N GLN A 255 2.95 -42.66 -19.58
CA GLN A 255 3.72 -42.30 -20.77
C GLN A 255 2.80 -41.85 -21.92
N SER A 256 1.67 -42.53 -22.13
CA SER A 256 0.63 -42.07 -23.09
C SER A 256 -0.02 -40.76 -22.67
N ARG A 257 -0.11 -40.39 -21.38
CA ARG A 257 -0.58 -39.05 -20.98
C ARG A 257 0.45 -37.98 -21.28
N ILE A 258 1.72 -38.24 -20.99
CA ILE A 258 2.83 -37.30 -21.26
C ILE A 258 2.98 -37.08 -22.78
N ASN A 259 2.98 -38.15 -23.57
CA ASN A 259 3.09 -38.07 -25.02
C ASN A 259 1.82 -37.45 -25.67
N ASN A 260 0.61 -37.76 -25.18
CA ASN A 260 -0.60 -37.06 -25.61
C ASN A 260 -0.70 -35.61 -25.11
N PHE A 261 0.01 -35.23 -24.05
CA PHE A 261 0.14 -33.86 -23.57
C PHE A 261 1.07 -33.07 -24.49
N ALA A 262 2.29 -33.57 -24.74
CA ALA A 262 3.23 -32.99 -25.71
C ALA A 262 2.59 -32.85 -27.11
N ARG A 263 1.91 -33.89 -27.60
CA ARG A 263 1.10 -33.87 -28.85
C ARG A 263 -0.25 -33.12 -28.71
N SER A 264 -0.42 -32.29 -27.68
CA SER A 264 -1.59 -31.43 -27.50
C SER A 264 -1.27 -29.98 -27.15
N THR A 265 -0.09 -29.69 -26.60
CA THR A 265 0.33 -28.31 -26.38
C THR A 265 0.65 -27.70 -27.74
N ASP A 266 -0.23 -26.86 -28.26
CA ASP A 266 0.03 -26.10 -29.47
C ASP A 266 0.98 -24.93 -29.19
N ASN A 267 1.69 -24.44 -30.21
CA ASN A 267 2.85 -23.55 -30.03
C ASN A 267 2.52 -22.31 -29.20
N LEU A 268 1.34 -21.70 -29.40
CA LEU A 268 0.89 -20.55 -28.62
C LEU A 268 0.50 -20.88 -27.16
N SER A 269 0.18 -22.14 -26.83
CA SER A 269 0.09 -22.57 -25.42
C SER A 269 1.48 -22.71 -24.79
N ILE A 270 2.53 -23.06 -25.55
CA ILE A 270 3.92 -23.02 -25.07
C ILE A 270 4.33 -21.57 -24.79
N VAL A 271 4.09 -20.65 -25.73
CA VAL A 271 4.36 -19.21 -25.55
C VAL A 271 3.66 -18.65 -24.31
N LEU A 272 2.39 -19.00 -24.07
CA LEU A 272 1.67 -18.58 -22.86
C LEU A 272 2.24 -19.18 -21.56
N ILE A 273 2.85 -20.37 -21.61
CA ILE A 273 3.57 -20.94 -20.45
C ILE A 273 4.86 -20.15 -20.21
N VAL A 274 5.64 -19.82 -21.25
CA VAL A 274 6.84 -18.98 -21.14
C VAL A 274 6.49 -17.60 -20.58
N PHE A 275 5.43 -16.97 -21.07
CA PHE A 275 4.95 -15.68 -20.54
C PHE A 275 4.52 -15.78 -19.07
N ALA A 276 3.86 -16.87 -18.65
CA ALA A 276 3.53 -17.09 -17.24
C ALA A 276 4.79 -17.24 -16.37
N ILE A 277 5.84 -17.89 -16.87
CA ILE A 277 7.13 -18.04 -16.17
C ILE A 277 7.84 -16.69 -16.04
N VAL A 278 7.87 -15.88 -17.11
CA VAL A 278 8.48 -14.52 -17.07
C VAL A 278 7.75 -13.63 -16.07
N ILE A 279 6.41 -13.64 -16.05
CA ILE A 279 5.61 -12.87 -15.08
C ILE A 279 5.85 -13.34 -13.65
N ALA A 280 5.87 -14.66 -13.41
CA ALA A 280 6.19 -15.21 -12.10
C ALA A 280 7.61 -14.81 -11.64
N SER A 281 8.60 -14.90 -12.54
CA SER A 281 9.98 -14.48 -12.26
C SER A 281 10.05 -12.99 -11.87
N GLY A 282 9.30 -12.12 -12.54
CA GLY A 282 9.18 -10.70 -12.16
C GLY A 282 8.67 -10.51 -10.73
N ILE A 283 7.64 -11.28 -10.32
CA ILE A 283 7.12 -11.24 -8.94
C ILE A 283 8.21 -11.64 -7.93
N PHE A 284 8.95 -12.73 -8.18
CA PHE A 284 10.04 -13.16 -7.28
C PHE A 284 11.22 -12.16 -7.24
N VAL A 285 11.67 -11.65 -8.40
CA VAL A 285 12.82 -10.71 -8.48
C VAL A 285 12.48 -9.35 -7.85
N SER A 286 11.21 -8.93 -7.84
CA SER A 286 10.76 -7.72 -7.12
C SER A 286 11.08 -7.74 -5.61
N GLY A 287 11.17 -8.93 -5.00
CA GLY A 287 11.36 -9.10 -3.56
C GLY A 287 10.13 -8.75 -2.70
N SER A 288 8.94 -8.62 -3.29
CA SER A 288 7.71 -8.37 -2.53
C SER A 288 7.22 -9.63 -1.80
N ARG A 289 7.38 -9.67 -0.46
CA ARG A 289 6.87 -10.76 0.40
C ARG A 289 5.37 -10.99 0.17
N GLY A 290 4.56 -9.93 0.24
CA GLY A 290 3.11 -9.97 0.00
C GLY A 290 2.74 -10.41 -1.43
N GLY A 291 3.49 -9.97 -2.45
CA GLY A 291 3.27 -10.36 -3.84
C GLY A 291 3.50 -11.86 -4.12
N MET A 292 4.46 -12.48 -3.43
CA MET A 292 4.69 -13.93 -3.49
C MET A 292 3.58 -14.72 -2.79
N LEU A 293 3.19 -14.32 -1.57
CA LEU A 293 2.08 -14.94 -0.84
C LEU A 293 0.75 -14.84 -1.61
N ALA A 294 0.50 -13.70 -2.26
CA ALA A 294 -0.64 -13.47 -3.15
C ALA A 294 -0.68 -14.44 -4.35
N SER A 295 0.48 -14.76 -4.94
CA SER A 295 0.58 -15.73 -6.04
C SER A 295 0.24 -17.15 -5.56
N VAL A 296 0.69 -17.52 -4.36
CA VAL A 296 0.38 -18.81 -3.73
C VAL A 296 -1.11 -18.90 -3.39
N ALA A 297 -1.70 -17.86 -2.79
CA ALA A 297 -3.12 -17.83 -2.43
C ALA A 297 -4.05 -17.95 -3.66
N GLY A 298 -3.79 -17.18 -4.71
CA GLY A 298 -4.53 -17.29 -5.99
C GLY A 298 -4.41 -18.69 -6.62
N THR A 299 -3.22 -19.31 -6.53
CA THR A 299 -2.98 -20.68 -7.01
C THR A 299 -3.80 -21.70 -6.23
N LEU A 300 -3.71 -21.69 -4.89
CA LEU A 300 -4.38 -22.65 -4.02
C LEU A 300 -5.91 -22.67 -4.24
N VAL A 301 -6.52 -21.49 -4.36
CA VAL A 301 -7.97 -21.36 -4.61
C VAL A 301 -8.36 -21.94 -5.99
N VAL A 302 -7.60 -21.64 -7.05
CA VAL A 302 -7.83 -22.22 -8.40
C VAL A 302 -7.67 -23.74 -8.41
N CYS A 303 -6.66 -24.27 -7.70
CA CYS A 303 -6.44 -25.70 -7.54
C CYS A 303 -7.62 -26.37 -6.83
N PHE A 304 -7.95 -25.93 -5.60
CA PHE A 304 -9.07 -26.46 -4.81
C PHE A 304 -10.39 -26.43 -5.60
N ARG A 305 -10.70 -25.30 -6.24
CA ARG A 305 -11.93 -25.11 -7.03
C ARG A 305 -12.08 -26.11 -8.19
N SER A 306 -10.98 -26.67 -8.67
CA SER A 306 -10.92 -27.58 -9.81
C SER A 306 -10.84 -29.07 -9.43
N VAL A 307 -10.53 -29.43 -8.18
CA VAL A 307 -10.42 -30.85 -7.74
C VAL A 307 -11.73 -31.62 -7.96
N ASN A 308 -12.88 -30.98 -7.69
CA ASN A 308 -14.20 -31.62 -7.68
C ASN A 308 -14.95 -31.71 -9.04
N ARG A 309 -14.29 -31.51 -10.20
CA ARG A 309 -14.96 -31.69 -11.52
C ARG A 309 -14.22 -32.49 -12.59
N SER A 310 -12.88 -32.60 -12.56
CA SER A 310 -12.16 -33.58 -13.38
C SER A 310 -10.73 -33.82 -12.90
N ARG A 311 -10.51 -34.93 -12.17
CA ARG A 311 -9.27 -35.31 -11.46
C ARG A 311 -8.04 -35.62 -12.36
N LYS A 312 -7.85 -34.94 -13.50
CA LYS A 312 -6.72 -35.16 -14.44
C LYS A 312 -6.14 -33.90 -15.10
N PHE A 313 -6.84 -32.74 -15.11
CA PHE A 313 -6.25 -31.47 -15.60
C PHE A 313 -5.82 -30.55 -14.46
N THR A 314 -6.57 -30.54 -13.36
CA THR A 314 -6.24 -29.83 -12.10
C THR A 314 -4.84 -30.13 -11.60
N ALA A 315 -4.44 -31.39 -11.65
CA ALA A 315 -3.13 -31.85 -11.19
C ALA A 315 -1.96 -31.40 -12.10
N LEU A 316 -2.22 -31.08 -13.38
CA LEU A 316 -1.16 -30.58 -14.27
C LEU A 316 -0.78 -29.14 -13.94
N ILE A 317 -1.78 -28.26 -13.77
CA ILE A 317 -1.52 -26.86 -13.39
C ILE A 317 -0.89 -26.79 -11.98
N ALA A 318 -1.36 -27.62 -11.05
CA ALA A 318 -0.79 -27.71 -9.69
C ALA A 318 0.68 -28.19 -9.68
N ILE A 319 1.07 -29.12 -10.56
CA ILE A 319 2.44 -29.63 -10.63
C ILE A 319 3.38 -28.66 -11.38
N SER A 320 2.89 -27.91 -12.38
CA SER A 320 3.71 -26.96 -13.13
C SER A 320 4.10 -25.69 -12.36
N ILE A 321 3.38 -25.33 -11.30
CA ILE A 321 3.83 -24.29 -10.34
C ILE A 321 4.80 -24.89 -9.31
N GLY A 322 4.68 -26.17 -8.98
CA GLY A 322 5.30 -26.78 -7.80
C GLY A 322 6.82 -26.64 -7.68
N LEU A 323 7.59 -27.24 -8.59
CA LEU A 323 9.01 -27.57 -8.29
C LEU A 323 10.05 -27.06 -9.33
N VAL A 324 9.71 -26.96 -10.61
CA VAL A 324 10.74 -26.95 -11.68
C VAL A 324 11.35 -25.57 -11.93
N GLY A 325 10.53 -24.52 -12.03
CA GLY A 325 11.02 -23.16 -12.29
C GLY A 325 11.79 -22.57 -11.10
N PHE A 326 11.35 -22.87 -9.87
CA PHE A 326 11.95 -22.38 -8.64
C PHE A 326 13.36 -22.96 -8.41
N GLY A 327 13.56 -24.27 -8.64
CA GLY A 327 14.86 -24.92 -8.41
C GLY A 327 15.92 -24.62 -9.48
N LEU A 328 15.55 -24.64 -10.77
CA LEU A 328 16.54 -24.55 -11.85
C LEU A 328 17.11 -23.14 -12.06
N LEU A 329 16.28 -22.10 -11.92
CA LEU A 329 16.68 -20.71 -12.20
C LEU A 329 17.62 -20.16 -11.13
N LEU A 330 17.48 -20.61 -9.87
CA LEU A 330 18.38 -20.26 -8.76
C LEU A 330 19.76 -20.92 -8.89
N GLY A 331 19.80 -22.17 -9.38
CA GLY A 331 21.05 -22.93 -9.51
C GLY A 331 21.93 -22.50 -10.68
N SER A 332 21.37 -21.97 -11.77
CA SER A 332 22.13 -21.70 -13.01
C SER A 332 22.78 -20.32 -13.10
N ILE A 333 22.56 -19.43 -12.12
CA ILE A 333 23.03 -18.02 -12.15
C ILE A 333 23.95 -17.70 -10.95
N GLY A 334 24.27 -18.69 -10.11
CA GLY A 334 25.15 -18.50 -8.94
C GLY A 334 24.55 -17.71 -7.77
N MET A 335 23.33 -17.17 -7.90
CA MET A 335 22.65 -16.36 -6.87
C MET A 335 22.13 -17.17 -5.65
N VAL A 336 22.70 -18.36 -5.39
CA VAL A 336 22.29 -19.22 -4.27
C VAL A 336 22.57 -18.52 -2.93
N SER A 337 23.71 -17.84 -2.79
CA SER A 337 24.02 -17.01 -1.60
C SER A 337 22.99 -15.91 -1.40
N ALA A 338 22.78 -15.04 -2.39
CA ALA A 338 21.84 -13.94 -2.34
C ALA A 338 20.38 -14.36 -2.10
N VAL A 339 20.01 -15.62 -2.39
CA VAL A 339 18.69 -16.17 -2.09
C VAL A 339 18.65 -16.94 -0.77
N GLN A 340 19.76 -17.51 -0.28
CA GLN A 340 19.86 -17.98 1.11
C GLN A 340 19.83 -16.81 2.11
N GLU A 341 20.58 -15.74 1.84
CA GLU A 341 20.53 -14.47 2.58
C GLU A 341 19.11 -13.90 2.58
N ARG A 342 18.44 -13.86 1.41
CA ARG A 342 17.03 -13.41 1.35
C ARG A 342 16.05 -14.38 2.02
N PHE A 343 16.30 -15.69 2.07
CA PHE A 343 15.48 -16.60 2.85
C PHE A 343 15.66 -16.37 4.35
N ALA A 344 16.89 -16.13 4.81
CA ALA A 344 17.18 -15.70 6.18
C ALA A 344 16.50 -14.36 6.50
N GLN A 345 16.60 -13.35 5.64
CA GLN A 345 15.91 -12.06 5.75
C GLN A 345 14.37 -12.12 5.54
N VAL A 346 13.80 -13.29 5.25
CA VAL A 346 12.33 -13.49 5.10
C VAL A 346 11.75 -14.37 6.22
N TRP A 347 12.58 -15.11 6.96
CA TRP A 347 12.15 -16.01 8.04
C TRP A 347 12.91 -15.87 9.36
N GLY A 348 13.98 -15.06 9.41
CA GLY A 348 14.76 -14.74 10.61
C GLY A 348 14.12 -13.63 11.44
N GLU A 349 14.67 -13.38 12.62
CA GLU A 349 14.05 -12.53 13.66
C GLU A 349 13.95 -11.05 13.24
N GLU A 350 14.89 -10.55 12.42
CA GLU A 350 14.79 -9.22 11.76
C GLU A 350 13.49 -9.06 10.94
N ALA A 351 12.92 -10.14 10.39
CA ALA A 351 11.67 -10.07 9.63
C ALA A 351 10.42 -9.90 10.50
N LEU A 352 10.53 -10.14 11.82
CA LEU A 352 9.50 -9.83 12.81
C LEU A 352 9.63 -8.39 13.35
N GLN A 353 10.76 -7.72 13.11
CA GLN A 353 11.03 -6.33 13.48
C GLN A 353 10.68 -5.34 12.33
N ASP A 354 9.95 -5.79 11.30
CA ASP A 354 9.40 -4.93 10.26
C ASP A 354 8.28 -4.06 10.88
N GLY A 355 8.62 -2.82 11.27
CA GLY A 355 7.82 -1.87 12.09
C GLY A 355 6.46 -1.43 11.52
N ARG A 356 5.93 -2.18 10.56
CA ARG A 356 4.54 -2.17 10.07
C ARG A 356 3.56 -2.56 11.17
N LEU A 357 3.90 -3.50 12.04
CA LEU A 357 3.00 -3.92 13.13
C LEU A 357 2.73 -2.74 14.08
N ASP A 358 3.79 -2.03 14.45
CA ASP A 358 3.75 -0.81 15.26
C ASP A 358 2.99 0.32 14.54
N HIS A 359 3.25 0.50 13.24
CA HIS A 359 2.51 1.47 12.43
C HIS A 359 1.00 1.14 12.34
N TRP A 360 0.63 -0.14 12.18
CA TRP A 360 -0.77 -0.57 12.16
C TRP A 360 -1.46 -0.44 13.51
N GLN A 361 -0.72 -0.56 14.62
CA GLN A 361 -1.25 -0.22 15.95
C GLN A 361 -1.61 1.27 16.01
N ASP A 362 -0.73 2.16 15.55
CA ASP A 362 -1.04 3.59 15.44
C ASP A 362 -2.22 3.85 14.47
N SER A 363 -2.30 3.15 13.34
CA SER A 363 -3.44 3.22 12.41
C SER A 363 -4.77 2.85 13.08
N LEU A 364 -4.77 1.86 13.98
CA LEU A 364 -5.96 1.43 14.72
C LEU A 364 -6.34 2.43 15.81
N VAL A 365 -5.37 3.00 16.52
CA VAL A 365 -5.61 4.07 17.51
C VAL A 365 -6.20 5.31 16.81
N ALA A 366 -5.64 5.73 15.69
CA ALA A 366 -6.21 6.80 14.88
C ALA A 366 -7.62 6.44 14.37
N SER A 367 -7.82 5.23 13.83
CA SER A 367 -9.13 4.75 13.35
C SER A 367 -10.23 4.84 14.41
N ALA A 368 -9.92 4.54 15.69
CA ALA A 368 -10.87 4.66 16.78
C ALA A 368 -11.31 6.12 17.03
N ASN A 369 -10.39 7.08 16.89
CA ASN A 369 -10.64 8.50 17.11
C ASN A 369 -11.40 9.20 15.95
N PHE A 370 -11.45 8.57 14.77
CA PHE A 370 -12.30 8.98 13.63
C PHE A 370 -13.56 8.13 13.46
N PHE A 371 -13.83 7.17 14.36
CA PHE A 371 -14.99 6.29 14.26
C PHE A 371 -16.30 7.04 14.56
N PRO A 372 -17.44 6.72 13.90
CA PRO A 372 -17.64 5.78 12.79
C PRO A 372 -17.41 6.35 11.37
N GLY A 373 -17.18 7.66 11.21
CA GLY A 373 -17.22 8.38 9.93
C GLY A 373 -15.93 8.40 9.10
N GLY A 374 -14.79 8.12 9.73
CA GLY A 374 -13.46 8.19 9.12
C GLY A 374 -12.97 9.62 8.86
N ALA A 375 -11.66 9.77 8.65
CA ALA A 375 -10.97 11.04 8.45
C ALA A 375 -11.14 11.66 7.04
N GLY A 376 -11.82 10.96 6.13
CA GLY A 376 -11.91 11.28 4.69
C GLY A 376 -11.00 10.38 3.85
N LEU A 377 -11.48 9.90 2.69
CA LEU A 377 -10.60 9.21 1.71
C LEU A 377 -9.39 10.06 1.34
N GLY A 378 -8.24 9.44 1.09
CA GLY A 378 -6.99 10.11 0.70
C GLY A 378 -6.33 11.01 1.75
N THR A 379 -6.77 10.97 3.01
CA THR A 379 -6.25 11.81 4.11
C THR A 379 -5.27 11.10 5.04
N TYR A 380 -5.04 9.79 4.86
CA TYR A 380 -4.26 8.95 5.77
C TYR A 380 -2.98 9.64 6.26
N ARG A 381 -2.15 10.13 5.32
CA ARG A 381 -0.87 10.84 5.53
C ARG A 381 -0.87 11.94 6.60
N PHE A 382 -2.03 12.55 6.90
CA PHE A 382 -2.18 13.59 7.91
C PHE A 382 -2.90 13.04 9.15
N ALA A 383 -3.92 12.22 8.93
CA ALA A 383 -4.87 11.81 9.96
C ALA A 383 -4.28 10.83 11.01
N TYR A 384 -3.26 10.03 10.68
CA TYR A 384 -2.60 9.18 11.70
C TYR A 384 -1.56 9.93 12.54
N LEU A 385 -1.03 11.07 12.07
CA LEU A 385 0.12 11.76 12.71
C LEU A 385 -0.08 12.11 14.20
N PRO A 386 -1.24 12.65 14.65
CA PRO A 386 -1.46 12.95 16.08
C PRO A 386 -1.54 11.72 16.99
N PHE A 387 -1.57 10.52 16.41
CA PHE A 387 -1.74 9.25 17.11
C PHE A 387 -0.52 8.33 16.98
N GLN A 388 0.57 8.80 16.36
CA GLN A 388 1.77 8.00 16.12
C GLN A 388 2.56 7.81 17.43
N ARG A 389 2.52 6.62 18.02
CA ARG A 389 3.14 6.29 19.31
C ARG A 389 4.20 5.20 19.20
N VAL A 390 3.93 4.16 18.42
CA VAL A 390 4.81 2.98 18.32
C VAL A 390 5.51 2.92 16.97
N GLY A 391 4.86 3.33 15.88
CA GLY A 391 5.37 3.26 14.51
C GLY A 391 6.71 3.97 14.30
N GLY A 392 7.53 3.44 13.40
CA GLY A 392 8.87 3.93 13.08
C GLY A 392 8.91 5.36 12.51
N SER A 393 10.12 5.93 12.46
CA SER A 393 10.35 7.38 12.25
C SER A 393 10.12 7.92 10.82
N SER A 394 9.63 7.10 9.89
CA SER A 394 9.28 7.51 8.53
C SER A 394 7.89 8.16 8.48
N TRP A 395 7.70 9.13 7.57
CA TRP A 395 6.37 9.63 7.23
C TRP A 395 5.70 8.70 6.21
N PHE A 396 4.63 8.02 6.61
CA PHE A 396 3.90 7.07 5.79
C PHE A 396 2.77 7.78 5.03
N LEU A 397 2.79 7.75 3.69
CA LEU A 397 1.71 8.37 2.90
C LEU A 397 0.41 7.54 2.90
N ASN A 398 0.54 6.23 3.17
CA ASN A 398 -0.47 5.18 3.10
C ASN A 398 -0.16 4.14 4.21
N ALA A 399 -1.14 3.34 4.63
CA ALA A 399 -1.00 2.43 5.78
C ALA A 399 -0.16 1.17 5.51
N ASP A 400 0.30 0.97 4.27
CA ASP A 400 0.89 -0.28 3.78
C ASP A 400 0.03 -1.53 4.11
N GLY A 401 -1.29 -1.33 4.15
CA GLY A 401 -2.31 -2.34 4.49
C GLY A 401 -3.72 -1.76 4.37
N MET A 402 -4.40 -2.02 3.24
CA MET A 402 -5.69 -1.42 2.91
C MET A 402 -6.82 -1.57 3.95
N PRO A 403 -6.93 -2.65 4.76
CA PRO A 403 -7.95 -2.73 5.81
C PRO A 403 -7.86 -1.62 6.84
N PHE A 404 -6.65 -1.18 7.20
CA PHE A 404 -6.42 -0.11 8.16
C PHE A 404 -6.72 1.26 7.52
N GLU A 405 -6.25 1.47 6.29
CA GLU A 405 -6.49 2.71 5.55
C GLU A 405 -7.99 2.93 5.27
N TRP A 406 -8.72 1.91 4.82
CA TRP A 406 -10.17 2.00 4.61
C TRP A 406 -10.98 2.25 5.89
N LEU A 407 -10.52 1.73 7.04
CA LEU A 407 -11.15 1.97 8.32
C LEU A 407 -10.89 3.39 8.82
N LEU A 408 -9.64 3.85 8.76
CA LEU A 408 -9.25 5.20 9.19
C LEU A 408 -9.90 6.27 8.32
N GLU A 409 -9.81 6.15 7.00
CA GLU A 409 -10.27 7.17 6.06
C GLU A 409 -11.78 7.13 5.83
N GLY A 410 -12.33 5.93 5.69
CA GLY A 410 -13.70 5.70 5.23
C GLY A 410 -14.66 5.16 6.30
N GLY A 411 -14.16 4.93 7.51
CA GLY A 411 -14.95 4.50 8.66
C GLY A 411 -15.67 3.17 8.45
N LEU A 412 -16.71 2.96 9.25
CA LEU A 412 -17.55 1.75 9.18
C LEU A 412 -18.27 1.63 7.83
N ILE A 413 -18.57 2.75 7.18
CA ILE A 413 -19.39 2.81 5.96
C ILE A 413 -18.61 2.30 4.74
N VAL A 414 -17.38 2.75 4.52
CA VAL A 414 -16.56 2.26 3.39
C VAL A 414 -16.16 0.80 3.61
N VAL A 415 -15.78 0.40 4.82
CA VAL A 415 -15.50 -1.01 5.15
C VAL A 415 -16.72 -1.89 4.86
N GLY A 416 -17.92 -1.47 5.28
CA GLY A 416 -19.17 -2.18 4.98
C GLY A 416 -19.47 -2.30 3.48
N LEU A 417 -19.26 -1.23 2.70
CA LEU A 417 -19.44 -1.24 1.24
C LEU A 417 -18.41 -2.14 0.52
N ILE A 418 -17.17 -2.20 1.01
CA ILE A 418 -16.12 -3.06 0.45
C ILE A 418 -16.40 -4.54 0.78
N LEU A 419 -16.78 -4.87 2.01
CA LEU A 419 -17.22 -6.22 2.38
C LEU A 419 -18.44 -6.66 1.56
N ALA A 420 -19.40 -5.75 1.31
CA ALA A 420 -20.51 -5.99 0.41
C ALA A 420 -20.04 -6.23 -1.05
N GLY A 421 -19.05 -5.50 -1.54
CA GLY A 421 -18.45 -5.68 -2.86
C GLY A 421 -17.72 -7.01 -3.02
N ILE A 422 -16.99 -7.46 -1.99
CA ILE A 422 -16.33 -8.77 -1.94
C ILE A 422 -17.39 -9.89 -1.93
N ALA A 423 -18.40 -9.80 -1.05
CA ALA A 423 -19.48 -10.78 -0.97
C ALA A 423 -20.31 -10.84 -2.27
N TRP A 424 -20.58 -9.69 -2.90
CA TRP A 424 -21.23 -9.62 -4.20
C TRP A 424 -20.38 -10.30 -5.28
N THR A 425 -19.08 -10.02 -5.32
CA THR A 425 -18.14 -10.63 -6.27
C THR A 425 -18.12 -12.16 -6.14
N TYR A 426 -18.00 -12.69 -4.92
CA TYR A 426 -18.10 -14.14 -4.70
C TYR A 426 -19.46 -14.70 -5.12
N ARG A 427 -20.57 -13.99 -4.88
CA ARG A 427 -21.91 -14.34 -5.40
C ARG A 427 -21.94 -14.39 -6.93
N LEU A 428 -21.24 -13.49 -7.64
CA LEU A 428 -21.14 -13.52 -9.10
C LEU A 428 -20.35 -14.76 -9.58
N LEU A 429 -19.20 -15.03 -8.97
CA LEU A 429 -18.34 -16.19 -9.29
C LEU A 429 -18.99 -17.53 -8.97
N TRP A 430 -19.74 -17.61 -7.87
CA TRP A 430 -20.51 -18.79 -7.51
C TRP A 430 -21.54 -19.09 -8.59
N ASN A 431 -22.37 -18.10 -8.96
CA ASN A 431 -23.35 -18.24 -10.05
C ASN A 431 -22.69 -18.67 -11.38
N LEU A 432 -21.57 -18.05 -11.76
CA LEU A 432 -20.81 -18.42 -12.96
C LEU A 432 -20.33 -19.87 -12.93
N ALA A 433 -20.02 -20.43 -11.77
CA ALA A 433 -19.47 -21.77 -11.64
C ALA A 433 -20.50 -22.93 -11.70
N PHE A 434 -21.81 -22.69 -11.54
CA PHE A 434 -22.81 -23.77 -11.59
C PHE A 434 -23.18 -24.22 -13.01
N TYR A 435 -23.05 -23.36 -14.02
CA TYR A 435 -23.46 -23.66 -15.39
C TYR A 435 -22.46 -24.55 -16.16
N LYS A 436 -22.92 -25.13 -17.30
CA LYS A 436 -22.08 -25.83 -18.27
C LYS A 436 -21.33 -24.79 -19.12
N ASN A 437 -20.24 -24.28 -18.56
CA ASN A 437 -19.50 -23.13 -19.06
C ASN A 437 -18.82 -23.34 -20.42
N SER A 438 -18.85 -22.30 -21.25
CA SER A 438 -18.05 -22.17 -22.46
C SER A 438 -16.54 -22.11 -22.13
N PRO A 439 -15.64 -22.18 -23.14
CA PRO A 439 -14.21 -21.93 -22.92
C PRO A 439 -13.92 -20.53 -22.35
N THR A 440 -14.69 -19.51 -22.72
CA THR A 440 -14.59 -18.13 -22.24
C THR A 440 -15.14 -17.96 -20.83
N ASP A 441 -16.34 -18.48 -20.56
CA ASP A 441 -16.96 -18.49 -19.23
C ASP A 441 -16.04 -19.17 -18.18
N ALA A 442 -15.19 -20.08 -18.63
CA ALA A 442 -14.20 -20.77 -17.81
C ALA A 442 -12.91 -19.96 -17.61
N ALA A 443 -12.41 -19.31 -18.66
CA ALA A 443 -11.21 -18.48 -18.58
C ALA A 443 -11.43 -17.30 -17.63
N VAL A 444 -12.52 -16.55 -17.81
CA VAL A 444 -12.93 -15.44 -16.93
C VAL A 444 -13.10 -15.91 -15.48
N ALA A 445 -13.74 -17.07 -15.28
CA ALA A 445 -13.86 -17.65 -13.95
C ALA A 445 -12.49 -17.96 -13.32
N THR A 446 -11.57 -18.62 -14.04
CA THR A 446 -10.24 -18.95 -13.50
C THR A 446 -9.40 -17.71 -13.22
N THR A 447 -9.39 -16.71 -14.12
CA THR A 447 -8.73 -15.42 -13.88
C THR A 447 -9.22 -14.76 -12.59
N ALA A 448 -10.54 -14.66 -12.40
CA ALA A 448 -11.09 -14.05 -11.19
C ALA A 448 -10.85 -14.89 -9.92
N TRP A 449 -10.97 -16.22 -9.98
CA TRP A 449 -10.65 -17.11 -8.85
C TRP A 449 -9.16 -17.12 -8.46
N PHE A 450 -8.25 -16.64 -9.33
CA PHE A 450 -6.86 -16.34 -8.98
C PHE A 450 -6.71 -14.91 -8.45
N ALA A 451 -7.20 -13.93 -9.21
CA ALA A 451 -6.97 -12.50 -8.99
C ALA A 451 -7.54 -11.98 -7.67
N ILE A 452 -8.72 -12.45 -7.25
CA ILE A 452 -9.38 -11.91 -6.05
C ILE A 452 -8.69 -12.38 -4.75
N PRO A 453 -8.40 -13.67 -4.54
CA PRO A 453 -7.58 -14.10 -3.39
C PRO A 453 -6.18 -13.49 -3.40
N SER A 454 -5.58 -13.35 -4.59
CA SER A 454 -4.27 -12.72 -4.76
C SER A 454 -4.29 -11.24 -4.32
N LEU A 455 -5.26 -10.44 -4.78
CA LEU A 455 -5.48 -9.08 -4.29
C LEU A 455 -5.77 -9.04 -2.79
N MET A 456 -6.66 -9.89 -2.28
CA MET A 456 -7.00 -9.90 -0.85
C MET A 456 -5.79 -10.17 0.05
N VAL A 457 -4.81 -10.95 -0.42
CA VAL A 457 -3.56 -11.20 0.32
C VAL A 457 -2.55 -10.08 0.12
N SER A 458 -2.31 -9.60 -1.11
CA SER A 458 -1.34 -8.52 -1.32
C SER A 458 -1.74 -7.24 -0.60
N GLN A 459 -3.02 -6.87 -0.67
CA GLN A 459 -3.56 -5.63 -0.10
C GLN A 459 -3.71 -5.65 1.42
N SER A 460 -3.36 -6.76 2.09
CA SER A 460 -3.14 -6.79 3.54
C SER A 460 -1.75 -6.30 3.96
N PHE A 461 -0.82 -6.13 3.01
CA PHE A 461 0.59 -5.74 3.25
C PHE A 461 1.07 -4.63 2.29
N ASP A 462 0.14 -3.98 1.60
CA ASP A 462 0.39 -3.08 0.47
C ASP A 462 -0.85 -2.20 0.21
N PHE A 463 -0.66 -1.07 -0.48
CA PHE A 463 -1.73 -0.15 -0.89
C PHE A 463 -1.99 -0.15 -2.42
N GLY A 464 -1.40 -1.10 -3.15
CA GLY A 464 -1.37 -1.14 -4.61
C GLY A 464 -2.69 -0.99 -5.35
N ILE A 465 -3.83 -1.33 -4.77
CA ILE A 465 -5.17 -1.19 -5.38
C ILE A 465 -5.60 0.26 -5.58
N LEU A 466 -4.96 1.21 -4.87
CA LEU A 466 -5.15 2.65 -5.04
C LEU A 466 -4.42 3.21 -6.29
N LEU A 467 -3.43 2.49 -6.84
CA LEU A 467 -2.77 2.92 -8.07
C LEU A 467 -3.64 2.56 -9.27
N PRO A 468 -4.01 3.52 -10.15
CA PRO A 468 -4.95 3.29 -11.25
C PRO A 468 -4.62 2.10 -12.14
N ALA A 469 -3.34 1.78 -12.38
CA ALA A 469 -2.96 0.56 -13.12
C ALA A 469 -3.60 -0.72 -12.54
N ASN A 470 -3.61 -0.85 -11.21
CA ASN A 470 -4.23 -1.97 -10.50
C ASN A 470 -5.75 -1.82 -10.39
N THR A 471 -6.24 -0.62 -10.04
CA THR A 471 -7.68 -0.33 -9.91
C THR A 471 -8.44 -0.64 -11.20
N LEU A 472 -7.91 -0.17 -12.34
CA LEU A 472 -8.50 -0.36 -13.66
C LEU A 472 -8.44 -1.81 -14.11
N LEU A 473 -7.31 -2.51 -13.90
CA LEU A 473 -7.20 -3.91 -14.30
C LEU A 473 -8.12 -4.84 -13.48
N ALA A 474 -8.24 -4.59 -12.17
CA ALA A 474 -9.23 -5.25 -11.32
C ALA A 474 -10.67 -4.98 -11.81
N ALA A 475 -10.99 -3.72 -12.14
CA ALA A 475 -12.28 -3.33 -12.70
C ALA A 475 -12.61 -4.04 -14.03
N LEU A 476 -11.64 -4.21 -14.93
CA LEU A 476 -11.82 -4.97 -16.19
C LEU A 476 -12.09 -6.46 -15.95
N ILE A 477 -11.36 -7.09 -15.02
CA ILE A 477 -11.55 -8.50 -14.66
C ILE A 477 -12.95 -8.72 -14.05
N LEU A 478 -13.36 -7.85 -13.13
CA LEU A 478 -14.69 -7.91 -12.50
C LEU A 478 -15.82 -7.60 -13.50
N GLY A 479 -15.61 -6.63 -14.40
CA GLY A 479 -16.53 -6.35 -15.51
C GLY A 479 -16.63 -7.50 -16.52
N ALA A 480 -15.55 -8.25 -16.76
CA ALA A 480 -15.59 -9.48 -17.55
C ALA A 480 -16.43 -10.55 -16.86
N VAL A 481 -16.31 -10.72 -15.53
CA VAL A 481 -17.20 -11.60 -14.75
C VAL A 481 -18.66 -11.17 -14.96
N CYS A 482 -18.99 -9.89 -14.73
CA CYS A 482 -20.33 -9.33 -14.96
C CYS A 482 -20.84 -9.54 -16.40
N ALA A 483 -19.99 -9.44 -17.42
CA ALA A 483 -20.35 -9.66 -18.82
C ALA A 483 -20.79 -11.11 -19.12
N THR A 484 -20.27 -12.10 -18.40
CA THR A 484 -20.60 -13.53 -18.60
C THR A 484 -21.89 -14.00 -17.93
N ILE A 485 -22.49 -13.19 -17.04
CA ILE A 485 -23.66 -13.59 -16.24
C ILE A 485 -24.92 -13.68 -17.10
N LYS A 486 -25.44 -14.90 -17.21
CA LYS A 486 -26.72 -15.21 -17.87
C LYS A 486 -27.88 -14.95 -16.89
N PRO A 487 -29.03 -14.42 -17.34
CA PRO A 487 -30.20 -14.25 -16.48
C PRO A 487 -30.70 -15.60 -15.98
N ALA A 488 -30.99 -15.68 -14.67
CA ALA A 488 -31.42 -16.93 -14.04
C ALA A 488 -32.84 -17.29 -14.50
N VAL A 489 -32.95 -18.23 -15.43
CA VAL A 489 -34.24 -18.82 -15.82
C VAL A 489 -34.78 -19.58 -14.61
N ARG A 490 -35.76 -18.98 -13.92
CA ARG A 490 -36.51 -19.61 -12.82
C ARG A 490 -37.26 -20.81 -13.42
N SER A 491 -36.70 -22.00 -13.25
CA SER A 491 -37.32 -23.23 -13.73
C SER A 491 -38.64 -23.43 -13.00
N LYS A 492 -39.76 -23.15 -13.67
CA LYS A 492 -41.06 -23.69 -13.23
C LYS A 492 -40.90 -25.20 -13.22
N LYS A 493 -41.05 -25.83 -12.04
CA LYS A 493 -41.22 -27.29 -11.95
C LYS A 493 -42.30 -27.67 -12.95
N GLN A 494 -41.94 -28.43 -13.99
CA GLN A 494 -42.95 -28.97 -14.89
C GLN A 494 -43.83 -29.90 -14.06
N GLY A 495 -45.11 -29.55 -13.91
CA GLY A 495 -46.11 -30.50 -13.44
C GLY A 495 -46.06 -31.72 -14.35
N LYS A 496 -46.09 -32.92 -13.76
CA LYS A 496 -46.03 -34.19 -14.50
C LYS A 496 -47.09 -34.18 -15.60
N SER A 497 -46.67 -34.15 -16.86
CA SER A 497 -47.61 -34.37 -17.97
C SER A 497 -48.16 -35.78 -17.87
N SER A 498 -49.47 -35.92 -17.96
CA SER A 498 -50.15 -37.21 -17.87
C SER A 498 -49.74 -38.08 -19.05
N GLY A 499 -49.13 -39.24 -18.76
CA GLY A 499 -48.70 -40.19 -19.78
C GLY A 499 -49.89 -40.75 -20.55
N SER A 500 -49.92 -40.53 -21.87
CA SER A 500 -50.97 -41.06 -22.74
C SER A 500 -50.95 -42.59 -22.75
N LYS A 501 -52.05 -43.21 -22.29
CA LYS A 501 -52.27 -44.67 -22.34
C LYS A 501 -52.50 -45.13 -23.79
N ARG A 502 -51.42 -45.29 -24.56
CA ARG A 502 -51.50 -45.96 -25.88
C ARG A 502 -51.49 -47.48 -25.69
N ARG A 503 -52.70 -48.09 -25.70
CA ARG A 503 -52.88 -49.56 -25.69
C ARG A 503 -52.09 -50.18 -26.86
N ARG A 504 -51.32 -51.22 -26.58
CA ARG A 504 -50.99 -52.30 -27.53
C ARG A 504 -51.33 -53.63 -26.85
N SER A 505 -52.01 -54.49 -27.58
CA SER A 505 -52.32 -55.86 -27.16
C SER A 505 -51.05 -56.71 -27.12
N GLY A 506 -51.06 -57.75 -26.29
CA GLY A 506 -50.02 -58.77 -26.28
C GLY A 506 -50.42 -60.00 -27.08
N SER A 507 -49.41 -60.64 -27.68
CA SER A 507 -49.38 -62.05 -28.08
C SER A 507 -47.97 -62.52 -27.70
N GLN A 508 -47.83 -63.18 -26.54
CA GLN A 508 -47.76 -64.64 -26.39
C GLN A 508 -46.35 -65.20 -26.59
N SER A 509 -46.00 -66.17 -25.72
CA SER A 509 -44.75 -66.94 -25.71
C SER A 509 -43.44 -66.18 -25.40
N ALA A 510 -42.45 -66.76 -24.71
CA ALA A 510 -42.38 -68.11 -24.13
C ALA A 510 -41.62 -68.16 -22.79
N LYS A 511 -42.08 -69.10 -21.93
CA LYS A 511 -41.31 -70.02 -21.07
C LYS A 511 -40.05 -69.58 -20.29
N GLN A 512 -40.12 -69.86 -18.97
CA GLN A 512 -39.09 -70.55 -18.16
C GLN A 512 -37.79 -69.75 -17.82
N THR A 513 -37.13 -69.90 -16.66
CA THR A 513 -37.39 -70.69 -15.43
C THR A 513 -36.56 -70.10 -14.27
N SER A 514 -37.01 -70.29 -13.02
CA SER A 514 -36.20 -70.32 -11.76
C SER A 514 -35.32 -69.08 -11.39
N SER A 515 -35.09 -68.74 -10.12
CA SER A 515 -35.42 -69.37 -8.83
C SER A 515 -35.70 -68.33 -7.72
N SER A 516 -36.29 -68.80 -6.62
CA SER A 516 -36.36 -68.13 -5.30
C SER A 516 -35.18 -68.62 -4.40
N PRO A 517 -35.01 -68.29 -3.08
CA PRO A 517 -36.02 -67.85 -2.11
C PRO A 517 -35.63 -66.78 -1.03
N SER A 518 -36.67 -66.29 -0.31
CA SER A 518 -36.75 -65.94 1.14
C SER A 518 -35.67 -65.04 1.81
N LYS A 519 -36.03 -64.01 2.60
CA LYS A 519 -36.63 -64.05 3.96
C LYS A 519 -37.19 -62.64 4.32
N THR A 520 -38.44 -62.39 4.72
CA THR A 520 -39.24 -62.72 5.95
C THR A 520 -38.96 -61.84 7.18
N SER A 521 -40.04 -61.40 7.86
CA SER A 521 -40.16 -60.51 9.06
C SER A 521 -40.73 -59.11 8.74
N GLU A 522 -41.77 -58.54 9.38
CA GLU A 522 -42.90 -59.08 10.19
C GLU A 522 -44.08 -58.06 10.28
N TYR A 523 -45.22 -58.45 10.89
CA TYR A 523 -46.47 -57.68 11.10
C TYR A 523 -46.53 -57.01 12.50
N PRO A 524 -47.56 -56.23 12.97
CA PRO A 524 -48.94 -55.95 12.50
C PRO A 524 -49.22 -54.46 12.14
N GLN A 525 -50.34 -53.98 11.57
CA GLN A 525 -51.80 -54.26 11.58
C GLN A 525 -52.65 -53.62 12.72
N LEU A 526 -53.65 -52.82 12.29
CA LEU A 526 -54.99 -52.49 12.84
C LEU A 526 -55.72 -51.73 11.66
N GLU A 527 -56.96 -51.97 11.21
CA GLU A 527 -58.31 -52.01 11.85
C GLU A 527 -58.80 -50.62 12.33
N VAL A 528 -60.05 -50.13 12.10
CA VAL A 528 -61.34 -50.71 11.61
C VAL A 528 -62.14 -49.72 10.71
N SER A 529 -62.70 -50.24 9.60
CA SER A 529 -63.99 -49.98 8.89
C SER A 529 -64.76 -48.59 8.98
N PRO A 530 -66.10 -48.45 8.75
CA PRO A 530 -66.55 -47.83 7.49
C PRO A 530 -67.72 -46.79 7.58
N ASP A 531 -68.33 -46.54 6.42
CA ASP A 531 -69.71 -46.07 6.15
C ASP A 531 -70.05 -44.56 6.01
N PRO A 532 -71.14 -44.20 5.26
CA PRO A 532 -71.25 -42.93 4.54
C PRO A 532 -72.49 -42.08 4.91
N HIS A 533 -72.63 -40.89 4.32
CA HIS A 533 -73.93 -40.33 3.86
C HIS A 533 -73.75 -39.16 2.86
N ALA A 534 -74.84 -38.80 2.18
CA ALA A 534 -74.99 -37.66 1.24
C ALA A 534 -75.90 -36.58 1.90
N PRO A 535 -76.48 -35.54 1.24
CA PRO A 535 -76.50 -35.15 -0.19
C PRO A 535 -76.37 -33.61 -0.45
N THR A 536 -76.77 -33.16 -1.66
CA THR A 536 -77.13 -31.75 -2.05
C THR A 536 -76.00 -30.70 -2.04
N THR A 537 -75.92 -29.63 -2.85
CA THR A 537 -76.68 -29.00 -3.99
C THR A 537 -75.70 -28.05 -4.74
N SER A 538 -75.93 -27.32 -5.85
CA SER A 538 -76.97 -27.17 -6.90
C SER A 538 -76.45 -26.23 -8.03
N TYR A 539 -77.07 -26.26 -9.24
CA TYR A 539 -76.99 -25.23 -10.31
C TYR A 539 -75.61 -25.00 -11.02
N SER A 540 -75.53 -24.53 -12.29
CA SER A 540 -76.54 -24.24 -13.34
C SER A 540 -76.03 -24.56 -14.77
N VAL A 541 -76.94 -24.44 -15.75
CA VAL A 541 -76.84 -24.86 -17.17
C VAL A 541 -76.22 -23.82 -18.10
N ALA A 542 -75.47 -24.25 -19.14
CA ALA A 542 -75.38 -23.58 -20.45
C ALA A 542 -75.05 -24.59 -21.59
N LYS A 543 -75.49 -24.32 -22.83
CA LYS A 543 -75.33 -25.20 -24.03
C LYS A 543 -74.92 -24.42 -25.29
N SER A 544 -74.04 -25.00 -26.11
CA SER A 544 -73.98 -24.93 -27.60
C SER A 544 -72.78 -25.77 -28.10
N SER A 545 -72.89 -26.88 -28.84
CA SER A 545 -73.49 -27.22 -30.17
C SER A 545 -72.47 -27.16 -31.33
N LYS A 546 -72.28 -28.30 -32.04
CA LYS A 546 -71.47 -28.46 -33.28
C LYS A 546 -72.30 -28.05 -34.53
N PRO A 547 -71.75 -27.96 -35.77
CA PRO A 547 -71.32 -29.11 -36.63
C PRO A 547 -69.83 -29.00 -37.06
N VAL A 548 -69.12 -29.92 -37.74
CA VAL A 548 -69.38 -31.19 -38.49
C VAL A 548 -69.71 -31.06 -40.01
N GLY A 549 -68.74 -31.47 -40.83
CA GLY A 549 -68.70 -31.60 -42.31
C GLY A 549 -67.20 -31.51 -42.71
N GLY A 550 -66.55 -32.45 -43.41
CA GLY A 550 -66.82 -32.96 -44.77
C GLY A 550 -65.84 -32.25 -45.75
N GLY A 551 -65.05 -32.90 -46.60
CA GLY A 551 -64.78 -34.33 -46.77
C GLY A 551 -64.38 -34.70 -48.21
N SER A 552 -63.12 -34.54 -48.61
CA SER A 552 -62.63 -34.98 -49.94
C SER A 552 -61.10 -35.15 -50.03
N TYR A 553 -60.68 -36.11 -50.87
CA TYR A 553 -59.33 -36.37 -51.40
C TYR A 553 -59.41 -36.14 -52.94
N PRO A 554 -58.32 -35.82 -53.68
CA PRO A 554 -57.31 -36.83 -54.02
C PRO A 554 -55.85 -36.34 -54.26
N SER A 555 -54.97 -37.35 -54.48
CA SER A 555 -53.65 -37.35 -55.13
C SER A 555 -53.08 -36.05 -55.75
N SER A 556 -51.76 -35.79 -55.70
CA SER A 556 -50.81 -36.63 -56.45
C SER A 556 -49.31 -36.35 -56.23
N ARG A 557 -48.50 -37.33 -56.66
CA ARG A 557 -47.08 -37.33 -57.11
C ARG A 557 -45.96 -36.71 -56.25
N SER A 558 -44.86 -37.45 -56.25
CA SER A 558 -43.55 -37.14 -55.67
C SER A 558 -42.75 -36.09 -56.43
N THR A 559 -41.97 -35.28 -55.70
CA THR A 559 -40.59 -34.95 -56.09
C THR A 559 -39.69 -35.06 -54.86
N ALA A 560 -38.45 -35.53 -55.05
CA ALA A 560 -37.47 -35.62 -53.98
C ALA A 560 -36.56 -34.39 -53.99
N ARG A 561 -36.25 -33.81 -52.81
CA ARG A 561 -35.17 -32.83 -52.68
C ARG A 561 -34.54 -32.82 -51.28
N SER A 562 -33.23 -33.02 -51.26
CA SER A 562 -32.23 -32.55 -50.27
C SER A 562 -32.72 -32.23 -48.85
N GLY A 563 -32.28 -33.04 -47.86
CA GLY A 563 -32.49 -32.74 -46.45
C GLY A 563 -31.78 -31.46 -45.99
N ALA A 564 -32.55 -30.39 -45.77
CA ALA A 564 -32.06 -29.19 -45.10
C ALA A 564 -31.92 -29.43 -43.58
N SER A 565 -30.80 -28.99 -42.99
CA SER A 565 -30.56 -29.13 -41.56
C SER A 565 -31.57 -28.31 -40.75
N ALA A 566 -32.45 -28.98 -40.02
CA ALA A 566 -33.53 -28.36 -39.24
C ALA A 566 -32.98 -27.65 -37.99
N ALA A 567 -32.49 -26.42 -38.18
CA ALA A 567 -31.97 -25.57 -37.12
C ALA A 567 -32.98 -25.41 -35.98
N HIS A 568 -32.66 -26.00 -34.82
CA HIS A 568 -33.45 -25.86 -33.60
C HIS A 568 -33.49 -24.39 -33.16
N LYS A 569 -34.60 -23.69 -33.46
CA LYS A 569 -34.92 -22.39 -32.85
C LYS A 569 -35.12 -22.60 -31.34
N PRO A 570 -34.28 -22.04 -30.47
CA PRO A 570 -34.47 -22.20 -29.03
C PRO A 570 -35.66 -21.36 -28.56
N THR A 571 -36.73 -22.02 -28.11
CA THR A 571 -37.97 -21.40 -27.64
C THR A 571 -37.83 -20.79 -26.25
N HIS A 572 -37.06 -19.70 -26.16
CA HIS A 572 -36.96 -18.90 -24.94
C HIS A 572 -38.19 -17.99 -24.77
N SER A 573 -38.83 -18.08 -23.60
CA SER A 573 -39.94 -17.22 -23.22
C SER A 573 -39.53 -15.74 -23.23
N PRO A 574 -40.31 -14.83 -23.83
CA PRO A 574 -39.99 -13.41 -23.80
C PRO A 574 -40.14 -12.86 -22.37
N HIS A 575 -39.12 -12.14 -21.90
CA HIS A 575 -39.30 -11.17 -20.81
C HIS A 575 -40.39 -10.18 -21.21
N SER A 576 -41.34 -9.93 -20.30
CA SER A 576 -42.40 -8.93 -20.48
C SER A 576 -41.81 -7.54 -20.75
N ALA A 577 -42.53 -6.71 -21.50
CA ALA A 577 -42.03 -5.41 -21.94
C ALA A 577 -41.55 -4.53 -20.75
N GLY A 578 -42.35 -4.49 -19.66
CA GLY A 578 -42.00 -3.75 -18.45
C GLY A 578 -40.72 -4.22 -17.75
N GLN A 579 -40.38 -5.53 -17.78
CA GLN A 579 -39.09 -5.98 -17.24
C GLN A 579 -37.91 -5.41 -18.02
N ARG A 580 -38.02 -5.35 -19.36
CA ARG A 580 -36.97 -4.77 -20.20
C ARG A 580 -36.82 -3.27 -19.97
N ALA A 581 -37.93 -2.55 -19.80
CA ALA A 581 -37.91 -1.13 -19.48
C ALA A 581 -37.18 -0.85 -18.16
N VAL A 582 -37.47 -1.60 -17.09
CA VAL A 582 -36.77 -1.48 -15.80
C VAL A 582 -35.29 -1.85 -15.93
N ASP A 583 -34.94 -2.89 -16.67
CA ASP A 583 -33.53 -3.31 -16.83
C ASP A 583 -32.71 -2.31 -17.68
N ILE A 584 -33.35 -1.60 -18.63
CA ILE A 584 -32.75 -0.50 -19.40
C ILE A 584 -32.63 0.75 -18.53
N GLY A 585 -33.66 1.12 -17.76
CA GLY A 585 -33.62 2.25 -16.83
C GLY A 585 -32.52 2.10 -15.78
N LEU A 586 -32.35 0.91 -15.21
CA LEU A 586 -31.25 0.59 -14.29
C LEU A 586 -29.87 0.72 -14.95
N ALA A 587 -29.76 0.30 -16.22
CA ALA A 587 -28.52 0.42 -17.00
C ALA A 587 -28.16 1.87 -17.33
N LEU A 588 -29.16 2.69 -17.67
CA LEU A 588 -29.00 4.12 -17.95
C LEU A 588 -28.71 4.92 -16.68
N ALA A 589 -29.35 4.61 -15.55
CA ALA A 589 -29.02 5.22 -14.25
C ALA A 589 -27.57 4.89 -13.82
N CYS A 590 -27.15 3.64 -13.99
CA CYS A 590 -25.76 3.21 -13.75
C CYS A 590 -24.76 3.94 -14.68
N TRP A 591 -25.10 4.09 -15.97
CA TRP A 591 -24.26 4.80 -16.94
C TRP A 591 -24.17 6.29 -16.65
N LEU A 592 -25.30 6.93 -16.36
CA LEU A 592 -25.37 8.35 -16.00
C LEU A 592 -24.53 8.63 -14.75
N GLY A 593 -24.65 7.79 -13.72
CA GLY A 593 -23.82 7.88 -12.52
C GLY A 593 -22.33 7.78 -12.84
N CYS A 594 -21.89 6.73 -13.55
CA CYS A 594 -20.47 6.59 -13.93
C CYS A 594 -19.97 7.77 -14.77
N PHE A 595 -20.81 8.28 -15.68
CA PHE A 595 -20.45 9.39 -16.57
C PHE A 595 -20.34 10.72 -15.84
N THR A 596 -21.29 11.05 -14.93
CA THR A 596 -21.20 12.29 -14.13
C THR A 596 -20.02 12.22 -13.15
N THR A 597 -19.78 11.09 -12.48
CA THR A 597 -18.64 10.94 -11.58
C THR A 597 -17.29 11.04 -12.31
N ALA A 598 -17.20 10.50 -13.54
CA ALA A 598 -16.00 10.63 -14.36
C ALA A 598 -15.80 12.08 -14.86
N GLY A 599 -16.87 12.75 -15.31
CA GLY A 599 -16.80 14.15 -15.76
C GLY A 599 -16.41 15.13 -14.65
N LEU A 600 -16.91 14.92 -13.43
CA LEU A 600 -16.48 15.68 -12.24
C LEU A 600 -15.00 15.42 -11.92
N ALA A 601 -14.56 14.16 -11.99
CA ALA A 601 -13.15 13.81 -11.78
C ALA A 601 -12.22 14.46 -12.81
N VAL A 602 -12.61 14.60 -14.09
CA VAL A 602 -11.80 15.29 -15.10
C VAL A 602 -11.49 16.73 -14.68
N ARG A 603 -12.52 17.53 -14.31
CA ARG A 603 -12.30 18.93 -13.91
C ARG A 603 -11.38 19.02 -12.69
N GLN A 604 -11.51 18.10 -11.74
CA GLN A 604 -10.68 18.13 -10.54
C GLN A 604 -9.24 17.69 -10.78
N GLN A 605 -9.00 16.57 -11.45
CA GLN A 605 -7.64 16.09 -11.67
C GLN A 605 -6.86 17.05 -12.58
N TYR A 606 -7.55 17.82 -13.43
CA TYR A 606 -6.94 18.94 -14.17
C TYR A 606 -6.39 20.01 -13.21
N ALA A 607 -7.20 20.51 -12.29
CA ALA A 607 -6.76 21.49 -11.28
C ALA A 607 -5.61 20.97 -10.40
N ALA A 608 -5.63 19.68 -10.06
CA ALA A 608 -4.54 19.03 -9.33
C ALA A 608 -3.26 18.88 -10.19
N ALA A 609 -3.37 18.75 -11.52
CA ALA A 609 -2.23 18.70 -12.43
C ALA A 609 -1.64 20.08 -12.73
N GLU A 610 -2.46 21.14 -12.83
CA GLU A 610 -1.96 22.53 -12.90
C GLU A 610 -1.14 22.87 -11.65
N ALA A 611 -1.65 22.58 -10.45
CA ALA A 611 -0.94 22.82 -9.19
C ALA A 611 0.35 21.98 -9.07
N ASP A 612 0.30 20.67 -9.36
CA ASP A 612 1.46 19.77 -9.30
C ASP A 612 2.57 20.17 -10.29
N HIS A 613 2.22 20.73 -11.46
CA HIS A 613 3.20 21.27 -12.41
C HIS A 613 3.99 22.44 -11.81
N VAL A 614 3.31 23.45 -11.26
CA VAL A 614 3.95 24.65 -10.71
C VAL A 614 4.72 24.34 -9.42
N ILE A 615 4.18 23.48 -8.55
CA ILE A 615 4.87 23.03 -7.34
C ILE A 615 6.15 22.24 -7.70
N ARG A 616 6.14 21.38 -8.73
CA ARG A 616 7.37 20.74 -9.24
C ARG A 616 8.36 21.76 -9.82
N ARG A 617 7.87 22.76 -10.57
CA ARG A 617 8.70 23.82 -11.15
C ARG A 617 9.40 24.66 -10.08
N PHE A 618 8.70 24.99 -8.99
CA PHE A 618 9.27 25.64 -7.81
C PHE A 618 10.28 24.75 -7.09
N ASN A 619 9.93 23.50 -6.78
CA ASN A 619 10.85 22.55 -6.11
C ASN A 619 12.10 22.22 -6.95
N ALA A 620 12.06 22.44 -8.27
CA ALA A 620 13.19 22.32 -9.18
C ALA A 620 13.99 23.64 -9.38
N TRP A 621 13.46 24.79 -8.95
CA TRP A 621 14.17 26.09 -9.02
C TRP A 621 15.42 26.08 -8.12
N ARG A 622 16.47 26.76 -8.56
CA ARG A 622 17.74 26.90 -7.84
C ARG A 622 18.18 28.36 -7.88
N PRO A 623 18.81 28.86 -6.80
CA PRO A 623 19.17 30.28 -6.70
C PRO A 623 20.40 30.64 -7.54
N ASP A 624 21.27 29.67 -7.87
CA ASP A 624 22.54 29.87 -8.60
C ASP A 624 22.38 29.96 -10.13
N LEU A 625 21.25 30.52 -10.60
CA LEU A 625 20.96 30.77 -12.01
C LEU A 625 21.09 32.27 -12.31
N VAL A 626 21.64 32.65 -13.47
CA VAL A 626 21.78 34.07 -13.89
C VAL A 626 20.45 34.82 -13.79
N ASP A 627 19.39 34.25 -14.38
CA ASP A 627 18.03 34.81 -14.34
C ASP A 627 17.20 34.30 -13.12
N ALA A 628 17.84 33.94 -12.00
CA ALA A 628 17.15 33.31 -10.85
C ALA A 628 15.96 34.14 -10.32
N ALA A 629 16.14 35.46 -10.20
CA ALA A 629 15.12 36.40 -9.73
C ALA A 629 13.90 36.43 -10.68
N ASP A 630 14.13 36.63 -11.97
CA ASP A 630 13.03 36.70 -12.96
C ASP A 630 12.37 35.33 -13.18
N LYS A 631 13.11 34.24 -12.97
CA LYS A 631 12.57 32.87 -12.96
C LYS A 631 11.67 32.59 -11.75
N ILE A 632 11.99 33.12 -10.55
CA ILE A 632 11.09 32.97 -9.40
C ILE A 632 9.87 33.89 -9.54
N ASP A 633 10.00 35.10 -10.09
CA ASP A 633 8.83 35.95 -10.42
C ASP A 633 7.89 35.28 -11.42
N ALA A 634 8.43 34.67 -12.48
CA ALA A 634 7.63 33.94 -13.47
C ALA A 634 6.91 32.72 -12.86
N ILE A 635 7.48 32.10 -11.82
CA ILE A 635 6.83 31.04 -11.03
C ILE A 635 5.79 31.64 -10.07
N ALA A 636 6.07 32.79 -9.47
CA ALA A 636 5.18 33.48 -8.53
C ALA A 636 3.89 33.94 -9.20
N ASN A 637 3.98 34.60 -10.35
CA ASN A 637 2.81 35.03 -11.11
C ASN A 637 1.94 33.82 -11.51
N GLU A 638 2.56 32.72 -11.98
CA GLU A 638 1.85 31.46 -12.30
C GLU A 638 1.21 30.82 -11.05
N THR A 639 1.89 30.87 -9.89
CA THR A 639 1.37 30.33 -8.61
C THR A 639 0.19 31.15 -8.10
N HIS A 640 0.30 32.48 -8.14
CA HIS A 640 -0.70 33.41 -7.65
C HIS A 640 -1.99 33.36 -8.48
N GLU A 641 -1.89 33.36 -9.82
CA GLU A 641 -3.04 33.16 -10.72
C GLU A 641 -3.77 31.82 -10.47
N LEU A 642 -3.03 30.75 -10.15
CA LEU A 642 -3.62 29.46 -9.79
C LEU A 642 -4.20 29.49 -8.37
N CYS A 643 -3.66 30.29 -7.45
CA CYS A 643 -4.19 30.47 -6.10
C CYS A 643 -5.54 31.20 -6.11
N GLU A 644 -5.69 32.28 -6.89
CA GLU A 644 -6.99 32.93 -7.13
C GLU A 644 -8.01 31.97 -7.77
N ARG A 645 -7.54 31.11 -8.69
CA ARG A 645 -8.37 30.10 -9.37
C ARG A 645 -8.78 28.95 -8.43
N TYR A 646 -7.93 28.59 -7.48
CA TYR A 646 -8.08 27.44 -6.58
C TYR A 646 -7.82 27.75 -5.09
N PRO A 647 -8.54 28.72 -4.47
CA PRO A 647 -8.30 29.23 -3.12
C PRO A 647 -8.74 28.28 -1.99
N ARG A 648 -8.77 26.97 -2.28
CA ARG A 648 -9.09 25.86 -1.35
C ARG A 648 -8.12 24.68 -1.51
N ASN A 649 -7.00 24.90 -2.20
CA ASN A 649 -5.92 23.95 -2.37
C ASN A 649 -4.81 24.27 -1.35
N PRO A 650 -4.69 23.52 -0.23
CA PRO A 650 -3.72 23.82 0.82
C PRO A 650 -2.27 23.71 0.32
N ASP A 651 -2.00 22.81 -0.63
CA ASP A 651 -0.66 22.58 -1.18
C ASP A 651 -0.19 23.79 -2.00
N LEU A 652 -1.13 24.45 -2.70
CA LEU A 652 -0.85 25.61 -3.53
C LEU A 652 -0.78 26.90 -2.71
N LEU A 653 -1.63 27.06 -1.69
CA LEU A 653 -1.54 28.18 -0.72
C LEU A 653 -0.20 28.14 0.04
N LEU A 654 0.26 26.94 0.42
CA LEU A 654 1.57 26.73 1.02
C LEU A 654 2.72 27.05 0.03
N ALA A 655 2.58 26.65 -1.24
CA ALA A 655 3.55 26.97 -2.28
C ALA A 655 3.62 28.47 -2.59
N ASP A 656 2.47 29.17 -2.67
CA ASP A 656 2.38 30.63 -2.87
C ASP A 656 3.14 31.38 -1.76
N ALA A 657 2.92 30.98 -0.50
CA ALA A 657 3.68 31.53 0.63
C ALA A 657 5.19 31.26 0.53
N GLN A 658 5.61 30.04 0.16
CA GLN A 658 7.03 29.69 -0.01
C GLN A 658 7.67 30.44 -1.20
N VAL A 659 6.93 30.66 -2.28
CA VAL A 659 7.36 31.42 -3.46
C VAL A 659 7.47 32.91 -3.14
N MET A 660 6.50 33.52 -2.46
CA MET A 660 6.57 34.92 -2.00
C MET A 660 7.81 35.19 -1.14
N LEU A 661 8.12 34.29 -0.21
CA LEU A 661 9.37 34.38 0.57
C LEU A 661 10.60 34.19 -0.32
N THR A 662 10.56 33.28 -1.30
CA THR A 662 11.69 33.07 -2.21
C THR A 662 11.91 34.28 -3.13
N GLN A 663 10.86 35.00 -3.55
CA GLN A 663 10.97 36.30 -4.22
C GLN A 663 11.58 37.37 -3.32
N ALA A 664 11.12 37.50 -2.07
CA ALA A 664 11.66 38.47 -1.12
C ALA A 664 13.18 38.27 -0.91
N ARG A 665 13.62 37.01 -0.85
CA ARG A 665 15.03 36.63 -0.79
C ARG A 665 15.79 36.88 -2.10
N ALA A 666 15.17 36.57 -3.24
CA ALA A 666 15.79 36.72 -4.56
C ALA A 666 15.88 38.19 -5.03
N ALA A 667 15.08 39.09 -4.45
CA ALA A 667 15.21 40.53 -4.68
C ALA A 667 16.64 41.01 -4.37
N MET A 668 17.27 40.49 -3.32
CA MET A 668 18.66 40.82 -2.94
C MET A 668 19.73 40.21 -3.87
N LEU A 669 19.34 39.38 -4.84
CA LEU A 669 20.22 38.89 -5.90
C LEU A 669 20.21 39.80 -7.15
N ARG A 670 19.25 40.72 -7.28
CA ARG A 670 19.16 41.64 -8.44
C ARG A 670 20.31 42.65 -8.48
N ASP A 671 20.77 43.07 -7.31
CA ASP A 671 21.90 44.00 -7.14
C ASP A 671 23.26 43.26 -7.00
N ALA A 672 23.31 41.96 -7.29
CA ALA A 672 24.53 41.17 -7.25
C ALA A 672 25.33 41.26 -8.57
N PRO A 673 26.68 41.25 -8.53
CA PRO A 673 27.49 41.16 -9.74
C PRO A 673 27.28 39.83 -10.49
N GLU A 674 27.30 39.86 -11.83
CA GLU A 674 27.21 38.67 -12.69
C GLU A 674 28.39 37.69 -12.49
N ASP A 675 29.52 38.19 -11.98
CA ASP A 675 30.77 37.45 -11.75
C ASP A 675 30.98 37.01 -10.28
N LEU A 676 29.92 37.06 -9.45
CA LEU A 676 30.01 36.76 -8.02
C LEU A 676 30.49 35.31 -7.73
N GLU A 677 31.54 35.16 -6.92
CA GLU A 677 32.05 33.84 -6.53
C GLU A 677 30.98 33.01 -5.78
N ARG A 678 30.85 31.73 -6.15
CA ARG A 678 29.85 30.79 -5.58
C ARG A 678 29.83 30.73 -4.05
N GLN A 679 30.98 30.89 -3.38
CA GLN A 679 31.06 30.89 -1.92
C GLN A 679 30.40 32.13 -1.30
N GLU A 680 30.66 33.31 -1.87
CA GLU A 680 30.05 34.57 -1.43
C GLU A 680 28.56 34.64 -1.85
N PHE A 681 28.19 34.06 -2.99
CA PHE A 681 26.78 33.86 -3.37
C PHE A 681 26.03 33.05 -2.30
N GLU A 682 26.52 31.85 -1.96
CA GLU A 682 25.87 30.96 -0.98
C GLU A 682 25.80 31.63 0.39
N ARG A 683 26.87 32.31 0.82
CA ARG A 683 26.90 33.11 2.06
C ARG A 683 25.83 34.20 2.07
N ARG A 684 25.65 34.96 0.98
CA ARG A 684 24.57 35.97 0.86
C ARG A 684 23.19 35.33 0.87
N TRP A 685 23.02 34.21 0.16
CA TRP A 685 21.76 33.46 0.12
C TRP A 685 21.37 32.90 1.50
N GLN A 686 22.33 32.48 2.32
CA GLN A 686 22.07 32.05 3.70
C GLN A 686 21.65 33.22 4.60
N LEU A 687 22.18 34.44 4.39
CA LEU A 687 21.79 35.63 5.16
C LEU A 687 20.34 36.09 4.89
N THR A 688 19.75 35.75 3.74
CA THR A 688 18.32 36.00 3.45
C THR A 688 17.37 34.98 4.08
N ALA A 689 17.85 33.97 4.83
CA ALA A 689 16.97 32.96 5.42
C ALA A 689 15.96 33.56 6.43
N PRO A 690 14.64 33.34 6.28
CA PRO A 690 13.63 33.88 7.21
C PRO A 690 13.80 33.42 8.66
N LEU A 691 14.36 32.22 8.89
CA LEU A 691 14.74 31.75 10.23
C LEU A 691 15.79 32.65 10.91
N LEU A 692 16.66 33.30 10.15
CA LEU A 692 17.61 34.27 10.69
C LEU A 692 16.91 35.58 11.09
N ARG A 693 15.92 36.03 10.31
CA ARG A 693 15.05 37.17 10.65
C ARG A 693 14.29 36.92 11.95
N ARG A 694 13.67 35.73 12.07
CA ARG A 694 13.02 35.25 13.30
C ARG A 694 13.96 35.29 14.51
N HIS A 695 15.15 34.71 14.37
CA HIS A 695 16.12 34.67 15.48
C HIS A 695 16.55 36.07 15.91
N GLN A 696 16.83 36.97 14.95
CA GLN A 696 17.15 38.37 15.24
C GLN A 696 16.00 39.08 15.98
N PHE A 697 14.75 38.86 15.59
CA PHE A 697 13.59 39.48 16.25
C PHE A 697 13.42 39.04 17.70
N HIS A 698 13.41 37.73 17.97
CA HIS A 698 13.20 37.22 19.33
C HIS A 698 14.39 37.54 20.24
N THR A 699 15.63 37.50 19.74
CA THR A 699 16.81 37.94 20.50
C THR A 699 16.75 39.44 20.83
N GLN A 700 16.33 40.31 19.90
CA GLN A 700 16.13 41.74 20.20
C GLN A 700 15.00 41.96 21.21
N ARG A 701 13.89 41.23 21.09
CA ARG A 701 12.76 41.32 22.02
C ARG A 701 13.12 40.84 23.42
N ALA A 702 13.94 39.79 23.54
CA ALA A 702 14.42 39.27 24.82
C ALA A 702 15.28 40.30 25.60
N THR A 703 15.99 41.21 24.93
CA THR A 703 16.74 42.28 25.61
C THR A 703 15.89 43.49 26.01
N ALA A 704 14.63 43.58 25.57
CA ALA A 704 13.74 44.70 25.85
C ALA A 704 12.24 44.29 25.87
N PRO A 705 11.81 43.38 26.77
CA PRO A 705 10.49 42.76 26.73
C PRO A 705 9.32 43.75 26.88
N ASP A 706 9.50 44.84 27.65
CA ASP A 706 8.49 45.87 27.90
C ASP A 706 8.28 46.84 26.72
N ARG A 707 9.06 46.71 25.64
CA ARG A 707 9.01 47.63 24.48
C ARG A 707 8.45 46.91 23.24
N PRO A 708 7.38 47.43 22.61
CA PRO A 708 6.92 46.89 21.34
C PRO A 708 7.99 47.10 20.25
N LEU A 709 8.37 46.00 19.60
CA LEU A 709 9.32 45.95 18.51
C LEU A 709 8.56 45.80 17.19
N ASP A 710 8.66 46.77 16.29
CA ASP A 710 8.15 46.60 14.91
C ASP A 710 9.00 45.54 14.22
N TRP A 711 8.35 44.44 13.81
CA TRP A 711 8.98 43.30 13.16
C TRP A 711 9.67 43.66 11.84
N ARG A 712 9.33 44.80 11.23
CA ARG A 712 10.03 45.33 10.05
C ARG A 712 11.47 45.74 10.33
N SER A 713 11.83 45.99 11.59
CA SER A 713 13.20 46.37 12.01
C SER A 713 14.27 45.31 11.76
N VAL A 714 13.88 44.04 11.61
CA VAL A 714 14.82 42.92 11.32
C VAL A 714 14.88 42.55 9.83
N LEU A 715 14.09 43.18 8.97
CA LEU A 715 14.19 42.98 7.52
C LEU A 715 15.47 43.63 6.97
N MET A 716 16.02 43.07 5.91
CA MET A 716 17.16 43.67 5.21
C MET A 716 16.70 44.82 4.27
N PRO A 717 17.59 45.79 3.98
CA PRO A 717 17.32 46.79 2.95
C PRO A 717 16.95 46.11 1.61
N GLY A 718 15.75 46.39 1.12
CA GLY A 718 15.20 45.80 -0.11
C GLY A 718 14.22 44.64 0.09
N GLU A 719 14.12 44.04 1.29
CA GLU A 719 13.10 43.00 1.57
C GLU A 719 11.69 43.63 1.69
N SER A 720 10.74 43.18 0.87
CA SER A 720 9.37 43.70 0.92
C SER A 720 8.58 43.13 2.10
N SER A 721 8.21 43.99 3.06
CA SER A 721 7.33 43.61 4.18
C SER A 721 5.94 43.10 3.73
N GLU A 722 5.47 43.49 2.54
CA GLU A 722 4.20 43.03 1.97
C GLU A 722 4.26 41.55 1.58
N LEU A 723 5.40 41.05 1.09
CA LEU A 723 5.59 39.62 0.79
C LEU A 723 5.60 38.76 2.06
N PHE A 724 6.19 39.25 3.16
CA PHE A 724 6.17 38.54 4.45
C PHE A 724 4.74 38.48 5.05
N LEU A 725 4.00 39.59 4.99
CA LEU A 725 2.58 39.63 5.41
C LEU A 725 1.72 38.68 4.57
N SER A 726 1.88 38.72 3.24
CA SER A 726 1.12 37.89 2.31
C SER A 726 1.45 36.40 2.49
N ALA A 727 2.72 36.06 2.65
CA ALA A 727 3.14 34.68 2.94
C ALA A 727 2.55 34.15 4.25
N ARG A 728 2.55 34.95 5.34
CA ARG A 728 1.88 34.56 6.59
C ARG A 728 0.39 34.36 6.39
N ALA A 729 -0.29 35.28 5.70
CA ALA A 729 -1.72 35.18 5.42
C ALA A 729 -2.10 33.93 4.60
N GLN A 730 -1.35 33.62 3.53
CA GLN A 730 -1.55 32.41 2.73
C GLN A 730 -1.25 31.12 3.53
N THR A 731 -0.26 31.15 4.42
CA THR A 731 0.05 30.02 5.30
C THR A 731 -1.08 29.76 6.31
N VAL A 732 -1.66 30.80 6.91
CA VAL A 732 -2.86 30.66 7.77
C VAL A 732 -4.08 30.18 6.98
N ALA A 733 -4.28 30.68 5.75
CA ALA A 733 -5.33 30.20 4.86
C ALA A 733 -5.17 28.72 4.48
N ALA A 734 -3.93 28.22 4.38
CA ALA A 734 -3.66 26.81 4.13
C ALA A 734 -4.11 25.90 5.30
N LEU A 735 -3.94 26.32 6.56
CA LEU A 735 -4.42 25.57 7.74
C LEU A 735 -5.95 25.36 7.69
N GLN A 736 -6.72 26.36 7.25
CA GLN A 736 -8.19 26.25 7.13
C GLN A 736 -8.63 25.03 6.29
N TYR A 737 -7.81 24.60 5.32
CA TYR A 737 -8.12 23.49 4.42
C TYR A 737 -7.37 22.19 4.73
N CYS A 738 -6.36 22.22 5.61
CA CYS A 738 -5.63 21.03 6.09
C CYS A 738 -4.99 21.27 7.48
N PRO A 739 -5.77 21.29 8.57
CA PRO A 739 -5.29 21.66 9.92
C PRO A 739 -4.31 20.66 10.57
N LEU A 740 -4.04 19.52 9.91
CA LEU A 740 -3.11 18.47 10.36
C LEU A 740 -1.83 18.37 9.50
N ASN A 741 -1.56 19.34 8.62
CA ASN A 741 -0.33 19.38 7.82
C ASN A 741 0.79 20.11 8.56
N ASP A 742 1.80 19.36 8.99
CA ASP A 742 2.98 19.83 9.74
C ASP A 742 3.83 20.84 8.96
N GLN A 743 3.90 20.73 7.64
CA GLN A 743 4.65 21.67 6.80
C GLN A 743 4.12 23.10 6.90
N ILE A 744 2.81 23.26 7.15
CA ILE A 744 2.17 24.57 7.30
C ILE A 744 2.56 25.20 8.64
N TYR A 745 2.48 24.46 9.75
CA TYR A 745 2.94 24.93 11.06
C TYR A 745 4.44 25.24 11.08
N SER A 746 5.26 24.46 10.36
CA SER A 746 6.70 24.71 10.22
C SER A 746 7.00 26.05 9.53
N LEU A 747 6.19 26.42 8.53
CA LEU A 747 6.27 27.72 7.89
C LEU A 747 5.71 28.85 8.78
N LEU A 748 4.65 28.60 9.55
CA LEU A 748 4.14 29.57 10.54
C LEU A 748 5.17 29.88 11.63
N LEU A 749 5.84 28.86 12.21
CA LEU A 749 6.95 29.07 13.14
C LEU A 749 8.06 29.92 12.51
N THR A 750 8.38 29.66 11.24
CA THR A 750 9.39 30.43 10.48
C THR A 750 8.99 31.91 10.29
N LEU A 751 7.71 32.24 10.37
CA LEU A 751 7.13 33.57 10.18
C LEU A 751 6.51 34.16 11.46
N ASP A 752 6.75 33.58 12.64
CA ASP A 752 6.04 33.98 13.87
C ASP A 752 6.39 35.41 14.33
N PHE A 753 7.57 35.91 13.98
CA PHE A 753 7.94 37.31 14.19
C PHE A 753 7.07 38.30 13.41
N VAL A 754 6.43 37.88 12.32
CA VAL A 754 5.61 38.75 11.45
C VAL A 754 4.25 38.99 12.10
N ASP A 755 3.91 40.27 12.28
CA ASP A 755 2.54 40.74 12.57
C ASP A 755 1.89 40.03 13.78
N GLU A 756 2.62 40.06 14.91
CA GLU A 756 2.23 39.49 16.22
C GLU A 756 1.93 37.98 16.22
N GLY A 757 2.32 37.24 15.17
CA GLY A 757 2.16 35.78 15.09
C GLY A 757 2.78 35.00 16.25
N TYR A 758 3.75 35.60 16.94
CA TYR A 758 4.46 35.02 18.07
C TYR A 758 3.54 34.64 19.25
N VAL A 759 2.34 35.23 19.35
CA VAL A 759 1.37 34.95 20.42
C VAL A 759 0.92 33.48 20.41
N ASP A 760 0.91 32.84 19.23
CA ASP A 760 0.55 31.42 19.08
C ASP A 760 1.77 30.48 18.92
N THR A 761 3.03 30.97 18.99
CA THR A 761 4.23 30.14 18.76
C THR A 761 4.27 28.89 19.64
N GLU A 762 3.99 29.01 20.94
CA GLU A 762 4.02 27.87 21.86
C GLU A 762 3.02 26.78 21.44
N ARG A 763 1.83 27.20 20.99
CA ARG A 763 0.79 26.30 20.47
C ARG A 763 1.22 25.64 19.17
N TRP A 764 1.91 26.36 18.27
CA TRP A 764 2.47 25.80 17.03
C TRP A 764 3.62 24.83 17.32
N VAL A 765 4.49 25.13 18.29
CA VAL A 765 5.55 24.21 18.76
C VAL A 765 4.92 22.95 19.35
N ASN A 766 3.93 23.06 20.23
CA ASN A 766 3.26 21.91 20.84
C ASN A 766 2.54 21.03 19.79
N GLN A 767 1.89 21.63 18.80
CA GLN A 767 1.25 20.89 17.70
C GLN A 767 2.26 20.18 16.79
N LEU A 768 3.41 20.81 16.51
CA LEU A 768 4.53 20.20 15.79
C LEU A 768 5.25 19.14 16.61
N HIS A 769 5.28 19.27 17.94
CA HIS A 769 5.83 18.26 18.81
C HIS A 769 4.95 17.00 18.73
N GLN A 770 3.64 17.12 18.92
CA GLN A 770 2.69 16.01 18.82
C GLN A 770 2.70 15.33 17.43
N THR A 771 2.61 16.10 16.34
CA THR A 771 2.65 15.55 14.98
C THR A 771 4.07 15.14 14.52
N GLY A 772 5.10 15.49 15.29
CA GLY A 772 6.51 15.18 15.04
C GLY A 772 7.12 14.14 15.99
N ILE A 773 6.38 13.62 16.97
CA ILE A 773 6.90 12.93 18.16
C ILE A 773 7.71 11.64 17.89
N ARG A 774 7.62 11.07 16.68
CA ARG A 774 8.40 9.91 16.25
C ARG A 774 9.49 10.24 15.23
N ARG A 775 9.76 11.52 14.93
CA ARG A 775 10.66 11.98 13.85
C ARG A 775 11.87 12.74 14.41
N PRO A 776 13.01 12.09 14.71
CA PRO A 776 14.15 12.72 15.38
C PRO A 776 14.67 13.98 14.69
N ASN A 777 14.74 13.97 13.35
CA ASN A 777 15.19 15.14 12.58
C ASN A 777 14.21 16.33 12.63
N THR A 778 12.92 16.07 12.88
CA THR A 778 11.92 17.11 13.12
C THR A 778 12.05 17.65 14.54
N LEU A 779 12.14 16.76 15.54
CA LEU A 779 12.33 17.13 16.95
C LEU A 779 13.61 17.96 17.16
N HIS A 780 14.72 17.55 16.56
CA HIS A 780 15.99 18.29 16.64
C HIS A 780 15.85 19.75 16.17
N ARG A 781 15.25 19.94 14.99
CA ARG A 781 14.99 21.26 14.40
C ARG A 781 14.00 22.05 15.24
N LEU A 782 12.95 21.40 15.74
CA LEU A 782 11.93 22.02 16.57
C LEU A 782 12.49 22.50 17.91
N GLY A 783 13.35 21.71 18.57
CA GLY A 783 14.05 22.11 19.80
C GLY A 783 14.93 23.34 19.60
N VAL A 784 15.73 23.38 18.52
CA VAL A 784 16.55 24.55 18.16
C VAL A 784 15.72 25.80 17.81
N ILE A 785 14.54 25.62 17.20
CA ILE A 785 13.59 26.72 16.94
C ILE A 785 12.95 27.20 18.24
N ALA A 786 12.49 26.27 19.09
CA ALA A 786 11.83 26.53 20.36
C ALA A 786 12.77 27.19 21.39
N SER A 787 14.06 26.83 21.41
CA SER A 787 15.02 27.38 22.38
C SER A 787 15.27 28.88 22.19
N THR A 788 15.11 29.40 20.97
CA THR A 788 15.13 30.85 20.72
C THR A 788 13.84 31.52 21.19
N TYR A 789 12.69 30.90 20.89
CA TYR A 789 11.35 31.27 21.35
C TYR A 789 10.38 30.10 21.07
N PRO A 790 9.55 29.63 22.03
CA PRO A 790 9.17 30.29 23.29
C PRO A 790 10.28 30.37 24.36
N GLY A 791 11.20 29.40 24.40
CA GLY A 791 12.32 29.37 25.34
C GLY A 791 12.85 27.96 25.63
N PRO A 792 13.85 27.83 26.51
CA PRO A 792 14.47 26.54 26.84
C PRO A 792 13.50 25.56 27.53
N GLU A 793 12.53 26.05 28.30
CA GLU A 793 11.51 25.22 28.97
C GLU A 793 10.69 24.38 27.98
N THR A 794 10.39 24.92 26.80
CA THR A 794 9.70 24.19 25.72
C THR A 794 10.67 23.30 24.93
N ALA A 795 11.95 23.69 24.81
CA ALA A 795 12.94 22.96 24.02
C ALA A 795 13.47 21.69 24.71
N LEU A 796 13.68 21.71 26.03
CA LEU A 796 14.24 20.58 26.78
C LEU A 796 13.37 19.31 26.73
N PRO A 797 12.03 19.36 26.84
CA PRO A 797 11.16 18.20 26.60
C PRO A 797 11.28 17.64 25.17
N ILE A 798 11.39 18.50 24.16
CA ILE A 798 11.49 18.09 22.74
C ILE A 798 12.81 17.35 22.48
N TRP A 799 13.91 17.81 23.09
CA TRP A 799 15.19 17.10 23.03
C TRP A 799 15.22 15.83 23.88
N ARG A 800 14.55 15.80 25.04
CA ARG A 800 14.37 14.55 25.82
C ARG A 800 13.62 13.50 25.00
N ASP A 801 12.57 13.90 24.28
CA ASP A 801 11.81 12.99 23.41
C ASP A 801 12.62 12.62 22.15
N GLU A 802 13.46 13.49 21.58
CA GLU A 802 14.44 13.11 20.54
C GLU A 802 15.39 12.00 21.05
N LEU A 803 15.90 12.15 22.27
CA LEU A 803 16.87 11.23 22.85
C LEU A 803 16.25 9.88 23.28
N GLN A 804 14.96 9.85 23.65
CA GLN A 804 14.23 8.58 23.79
C GLN A 804 14.11 7.81 22.46
N LEU A 805 14.05 8.50 21.31
CA LEU A 805 14.04 7.84 20.00
C LEU A 805 15.43 7.38 19.56
N VAL A 806 16.46 8.21 19.79
CA VAL A 806 17.83 7.95 19.33
C VAL A 806 18.85 8.39 20.40
N PRO A 807 19.09 7.54 21.43
CA PRO A 807 19.98 7.89 22.54
C PRO A 807 21.44 8.17 22.10
N GLU A 808 21.86 7.60 20.96
CA GLU A 808 23.16 7.86 20.32
C GLU A 808 23.42 9.34 20.01
N ARG A 809 22.37 10.16 19.88
CA ARG A 809 22.49 11.61 19.58
C ARG A 809 22.86 12.45 20.79
N LEU A 810 22.91 11.89 21.99
CA LEU A 810 23.12 12.61 23.25
C LEU A 810 24.29 13.59 23.20
N GLN A 811 25.45 13.17 22.69
CA GLN A 811 26.62 14.04 22.61
C GLN A 811 26.41 15.26 21.69
N ASN A 812 25.68 15.08 20.57
CA ASN A 812 25.39 16.17 19.64
C ASN A 812 24.35 17.14 20.21
N VAL A 813 23.27 16.60 20.80
CA VAL A 813 22.21 17.40 21.43
C VAL A 813 22.77 18.20 22.61
N TRP A 814 23.61 17.58 23.45
CA TRP A 814 24.29 18.26 24.55
C TRP A 814 25.24 19.36 24.06
N GLN A 815 26.00 19.11 22.99
CA GLN A 815 26.83 20.13 22.36
C GLN A 815 25.98 21.31 21.82
N THR A 816 24.81 21.05 21.23
CA THR A 816 23.87 22.10 20.80
C THR A 816 23.34 22.92 21.98
N ILE A 817 22.94 22.28 23.08
CA ILE A 817 22.49 22.94 24.31
C ILE A 817 23.58 23.85 24.89
N GLN A 818 24.82 23.35 24.96
CA GLN A 818 25.99 24.14 25.41
C GLN A 818 26.32 25.30 24.48
N GLN A 819 26.24 25.11 23.15
CA GLN A 819 26.45 26.18 22.16
C GLN A 819 25.39 27.28 22.22
N LEU A 820 24.16 26.93 22.61
CA LEU A 820 23.05 27.85 22.83
C LEU A 820 23.06 28.49 24.23
N GLN A 821 24.03 28.16 25.08
CA GLN A 821 24.17 28.68 26.46
C GLN A 821 22.94 28.42 27.35
N ILE A 822 22.26 27.30 27.11
CA ILE A 822 21.08 26.89 27.88
C ILE A 822 21.54 26.16 29.13
N ASP A 823 21.09 26.63 30.30
CA ASP A 823 21.22 25.88 31.55
C ASP A 823 20.24 24.70 31.55
N ALA A 824 20.76 23.50 31.79
CA ALA A 824 20.04 22.24 31.61
C ALA A 824 20.65 21.13 32.48
N ASP A 825 19.84 20.51 33.33
CA ASP A 825 20.28 19.34 34.07
C ASP A 825 20.39 18.11 33.15
N LEU A 826 21.64 17.64 32.99
CA LEU A 826 21.99 16.42 32.26
C LEU A 826 21.22 15.20 32.77
N ASN A 827 20.96 15.09 34.09
CA ASN A 827 20.24 13.96 34.66
C ASN A 827 18.78 13.94 34.15
N THR A 828 18.06 15.08 34.18
CA THR A 828 16.70 15.15 33.59
C THR A 828 16.64 15.05 32.06
N LEU A 829 17.75 15.24 31.34
CA LEU A 829 17.78 15.19 29.87
C LEU A 829 18.07 13.76 29.34
N VAL A 830 18.94 13.01 30.02
CA VAL A 830 19.39 11.70 29.55
C VAL A 830 18.27 10.65 29.73
N PRO A 831 17.89 9.91 28.67
CA PRO A 831 16.86 8.87 28.74
C PRO A 831 17.32 7.67 29.58
N ASP A 832 16.39 6.82 30.00
CA ASP A 832 16.65 5.56 30.72
C ASP A 832 17.20 4.45 29.79
N ASP A 833 18.26 4.78 29.04
CA ASP A 833 19.05 3.83 28.24
C ASP A 833 20.45 3.69 28.89
N PRO A 834 20.89 2.46 29.25
CA PRO A 834 22.19 2.26 29.90
C PRO A 834 23.41 2.73 29.11
N ALA A 835 23.37 2.74 27.77
CA ALA A 835 24.49 3.21 26.96
C ALA A 835 24.56 4.75 26.91
N ALA A 836 23.41 5.43 26.89
CA ALA A 836 23.32 6.88 27.02
C ALA A 836 23.69 7.37 28.43
N LEU A 837 23.18 6.72 29.48
CA LEU A 837 23.55 7.01 30.88
C LEU A 837 25.05 6.84 31.12
N LEU A 838 25.66 5.75 30.60
CA LEU A 838 27.12 5.56 30.67
C LEU A 838 27.88 6.62 29.87
N THR A 839 27.37 7.02 28.70
CA THR A 839 28.01 8.08 27.88
C THR A 839 27.96 9.43 28.59
N ALA A 840 26.86 9.73 29.28
CA ALA A 840 26.74 10.92 30.12
C ALA A 840 27.76 10.91 31.28
N ALA A 841 27.77 9.83 32.06
CA ALA A 841 28.64 9.66 33.23
C ALA A 841 30.15 9.63 32.91
N ASP A 842 30.53 9.06 31.76
CA ASP A 842 31.92 8.91 31.28
C ASP A 842 32.48 10.18 30.60
N LYS A 843 31.64 10.94 29.87
CA LYS A 843 32.13 11.98 28.93
C LYS A 843 31.50 13.35 29.06
N LEU A 844 30.28 13.46 29.61
CA LEU A 844 29.50 14.71 29.56
C LEU A 844 29.42 15.42 30.92
N THR A 845 29.66 14.72 32.03
CA THR A 845 29.80 15.34 33.35
C THR A 845 31.16 15.07 34.01
N THR A 846 31.74 16.14 34.58
CA THR A 846 32.89 16.09 35.49
C THR A 846 32.48 16.14 36.97
N ASP A 847 31.20 16.40 37.27
CA ASP A 847 30.69 16.48 38.64
C ASP A 847 30.48 15.07 39.24
N PRO A 848 31.08 14.76 40.41
CA PRO A 848 30.89 13.47 41.09
C PRO A 848 29.43 13.18 41.48
N GLU A 849 28.65 14.18 41.88
CA GLU A 849 27.27 13.94 42.37
C GLU A 849 26.34 13.54 41.21
N THR A 850 26.32 14.34 40.14
CA THR A 850 25.60 14.02 38.89
C THR A 850 26.06 12.69 38.31
N ARG A 851 27.37 12.36 38.38
CA ARG A 851 27.87 11.07 37.91
C ARG A 851 27.28 9.90 38.71
N GLU A 852 27.30 9.95 40.04
CA GLU A 852 26.78 8.87 40.87
C GLU A 852 25.24 8.74 40.75
N GLN A 853 24.52 9.86 40.59
CA GLN A 853 23.09 9.83 40.26
C GLN A 853 22.82 9.07 38.94
N LEU A 854 23.58 9.34 37.88
CA LEU A 854 23.48 8.62 36.60
C LEU A 854 23.85 7.13 36.73
N LEU A 855 24.87 6.78 37.52
CA LEU A 855 25.27 5.39 37.78
C LEU A 855 24.19 4.63 38.57
N SER A 856 23.57 5.25 39.59
CA SER A 856 22.47 4.62 40.35
C SER A 856 21.22 4.33 39.50
N ARG A 857 20.93 5.15 38.48
CA ARG A 857 19.87 4.86 37.49
C ARG A 857 20.20 3.62 36.66
N ILE A 858 21.47 3.42 36.26
CA ILE A 858 21.91 2.22 35.55
C ILE A 858 21.75 0.98 36.46
N ASP A 859 22.12 1.06 37.74
CA ASP A 859 21.91 -0.05 38.68
C ASP A 859 20.41 -0.40 38.84
N ALA A 860 19.53 0.61 38.88
CA ALA A 860 18.07 0.41 38.97
C ALA A 860 17.51 -0.31 37.72
N ILE A 861 18.00 0.02 36.52
CA ILE A 861 17.63 -0.65 35.26
C ILE A 861 18.18 -2.09 35.26
N LEU A 862 19.48 -2.27 35.51
CA LEU A 862 20.15 -3.57 35.48
C LEU A 862 19.63 -4.55 36.54
N SER A 863 19.12 -4.05 37.68
CA SER A 863 18.52 -4.86 38.74
C SER A 863 17.04 -5.18 38.52
N SER A 864 16.29 -4.32 37.80
CA SER A 864 14.87 -4.55 37.51
C SER A 864 14.63 -5.45 36.28
N GLU A 865 15.48 -5.38 35.26
CA GLU A 865 15.34 -6.21 34.05
C GLU A 865 15.95 -7.62 34.19
N GLY A 866 17.07 -7.72 34.93
CA GLY A 866 17.73 -8.98 35.27
C GLY A 866 18.39 -9.74 34.10
N ARG A 867 19.09 -10.83 34.44
CA ARG A 867 19.83 -11.70 33.49
C ARG A 867 18.94 -12.68 32.72
N SER A 868 17.83 -12.22 32.13
CA SER A 868 17.08 -12.89 31.03
C SER A 868 15.69 -12.26 30.78
N SER A 869 15.65 -11.17 30.01
CA SER A 869 14.39 -10.54 29.53
C SER A 869 13.52 -11.47 28.63
N LEU A 870 14.01 -12.66 28.31
CA LEU A 870 13.30 -13.73 27.57
C LEU A 870 12.25 -14.49 28.40
N LYS A 871 12.27 -14.41 29.74
CA LYS A 871 11.42 -15.26 30.61
C LYS A 871 9.99 -14.75 30.87
N GLN A 872 9.69 -13.48 30.60
CA GLN A 872 8.36 -12.88 30.85
C GLN A 872 7.40 -12.89 29.66
N LEU A 873 7.77 -13.46 28.51
CA LEU A 873 6.95 -13.49 27.30
C LEU A 873 5.75 -14.47 27.32
N THR A 874 5.33 -14.97 28.49
CA THR A 874 4.40 -16.12 28.60
C THR A 874 3.31 -16.04 29.67
N SER A 875 3.16 -14.97 30.48
CA SER A 875 2.17 -14.98 31.59
C SER A 875 1.35 -13.73 31.90
N GLU A 876 1.88 -12.49 31.85
CA GLU A 876 1.24 -11.35 32.56
C GLU A 876 1.05 -10.06 31.73
N ASP A 877 0.34 -10.14 30.60
CA ASP A 877 -0.18 -8.96 29.87
C ASP A 877 -1.66 -9.16 29.43
N THR A 878 -2.47 -9.83 30.28
CA THR A 878 -3.93 -9.89 30.12
C THR A 878 -4.59 -8.65 30.71
N PHE A 879 -4.90 -7.68 29.86
CA PHE A 879 -5.60 -6.44 30.23
C PHE A 879 -6.91 -6.70 30.98
N ALA A 880 -7.07 -6.07 32.15
CA ALA A 880 -8.35 -5.98 32.86
C ALA A 880 -9.24 -4.88 32.23
N PRO A 881 -10.59 -5.01 32.20
CA PRO A 881 -11.40 -4.21 31.26
C PRO A 881 -11.81 -2.79 31.69
N ASN A 882 -11.38 -2.29 32.85
CA ASN A 882 -12.09 -1.20 33.54
C ASN A 882 -11.39 0.17 33.57
N ASP A 883 -10.09 0.28 33.29
CA ASP A 883 -9.33 1.52 33.49
C ASP A 883 -9.40 2.46 32.28
N VAL A 884 -10.59 3.03 32.03
CA VAL A 884 -10.90 3.84 30.82
C VAL A 884 -11.08 5.34 31.13
N GLU A 885 -11.33 5.73 32.39
CA GLU A 885 -11.84 7.08 32.72
C GLU A 885 -10.78 8.09 33.23
N GLN A 886 -9.48 7.83 33.10
CA GLN A 886 -8.41 8.80 33.46
C GLN A 886 -7.34 8.95 32.36
N PHE A 887 -7.65 9.75 31.34
CA PHE A 887 -6.65 10.27 30.40
C PHE A 887 -6.09 11.62 30.89
N SER A 888 -4.89 11.58 31.49
CA SER A 888 -4.03 12.78 31.64
C SER A 888 -3.08 12.88 30.44
N PRO A 889 -2.63 14.07 30.01
CA PRO A 889 -1.71 14.21 28.88
C PRO A 889 -0.35 13.49 29.07
N ASP A 890 0.09 13.34 30.32
CA ASP A 890 1.46 12.95 30.69
C ASP A 890 1.81 11.48 30.43
N THR A 891 0.86 10.65 29.97
CA THR A 891 1.11 9.23 29.71
C THR A 891 1.78 8.97 28.35
N ASN A 892 2.84 9.72 28.03
CA ASN A 892 3.90 9.22 27.16
C ASN A 892 4.56 8.03 27.89
N LYS A 893 4.01 6.81 27.70
CA LYS A 893 4.66 5.61 28.21
C LYS A 893 6.04 5.53 27.56
N PRO A 894 7.15 5.56 28.33
CA PRO A 894 8.48 5.43 27.75
C PRO A 894 8.57 4.12 26.98
N LEU A 895 9.37 4.12 25.91
CA LEU A 895 9.73 2.90 25.22
C LEU A 895 10.32 1.93 26.26
N LYS A 896 9.77 0.72 26.37
CA LYS A 896 10.41 -0.33 27.16
C LYS A 896 11.67 -0.76 26.42
N HIS A 897 12.78 -0.06 26.67
CA HIS A 897 14.11 -0.58 26.43
C HIS A 897 14.23 -1.95 27.12
N ARG A 898 15.12 -2.78 26.60
CA ARG A 898 15.50 -4.05 27.21
C ARG A 898 17.00 -4.21 26.99
N VAL A 899 17.73 -4.51 28.05
CA VAL A 899 19.06 -5.12 27.97
C VAL A 899 18.84 -6.51 27.37
N ALA A 900 19.07 -6.62 26.05
CA ALA A 900 18.57 -7.71 25.24
C ALA A 900 19.49 -8.96 25.23
N ASP A 901 20.68 -8.85 25.81
CA ASP A 901 21.74 -9.86 25.82
C ASP A 901 22.46 -9.83 27.18
N ASP A 902 22.65 -11.01 27.78
CA ASP A 902 23.40 -11.16 29.04
C ASP A 902 24.85 -10.63 28.89
N ALA A 903 25.43 -10.70 27.69
CA ALA A 903 26.76 -10.14 27.43
C ALA A 903 26.77 -8.60 27.50
N GLN A 904 25.68 -7.94 27.09
CA GLN A 904 25.49 -6.49 27.27
C GLN A 904 25.29 -6.15 28.75
N TRP A 905 24.49 -6.93 29.48
CA TRP A 905 24.31 -6.78 30.93
C TRP A 905 25.66 -6.82 31.66
N HIS A 906 26.51 -7.81 31.35
CA HIS A 906 27.86 -7.91 31.91
C HIS A 906 28.77 -6.74 31.49
N TYR A 907 28.73 -6.29 30.24
CA TYR A 907 29.50 -5.12 29.80
C TYR A 907 29.07 -3.82 30.51
N PHE A 908 27.77 -3.58 30.71
CA PHE A 908 27.27 -2.40 31.41
C PHE A 908 27.68 -2.41 32.90
N ASN A 909 27.58 -3.55 33.59
CA ASN A 909 28.10 -3.69 34.96
C ASN A 909 29.61 -3.38 35.03
N ALA A 910 30.40 -3.89 34.07
CA ALA A 910 31.83 -3.61 34.01
C ALA A 910 32.14 -2.11 33.83
N ARG A 911 31.36 -1.43 32.99
CA ARG A 911 31.45 0.01 32.77
C ARG A 911 31.06 0.85 33.99
N VAL A 912 30.03 0.44 34.74
CA VAL A 912 29.65 1.08 36.02
C VAL A 912 30.75 0.91 37.07
N ALA A 913 31.27 -0.32 37.25
CA ALA A 913 32.34 -0.60 38.19
C ALA A 913 33.64 0.18 37.87
N MET A 914 34.00 0.32 36.58
CA MET A 914 35.10 1.19 36.14
C MET A 914 34.93 2.64 36.56
N LEU A 915 33.70 3.19 36.46
CA LEU A 915 33.40 4.59 36.78
C LEU A 915 33.29 4.85 38.30
N ARG A 916 33.16 3.79 39.11
CA ARG A 916 33.26 3.82 40.58
C ARG A 916 34.63 3.38 41.12
N GLU A 917 35.62 3.21 40.25
CA GLU A 917 36.98 2.75 40.57
C GLU A 917 37.07 1.34 41.20
N ASP A 918 36.01 0.53 41.14
CA ASP A 918 36.08 -0.90 41.50
C ASP A 918 36.63 -1.71 40.32
N TYR A 919 37.95 -1.63 40.17
CA TYR A 919 38.73 -2.38 39.19
C TYR A 919 38.67 -3.92 39.38
N SER A 920 38.12 -4.40 40.50
CA SER A 920 37.97 -5.84 40.78
C SER A 920 36.67 -6.39 40.19
N ALA A 921 35.53 -5.78 40.54
CA ALA A 921 34.23 -6.13 39.96
C ALA A 921 34.19 -5.82 38.45
N ALA A 922 34.87 -4.76 38.00
CA ALA A 922 35.02 -4.45 36.59
C ALA A 922 35.75 -5.56 35.81
N GLU A 923 36.81 -6.15 36.37
CA GLU A 923 37.58 -7.17 35.68
C GLU A 923 36.75 -8.45 35.47
N ASP A 924 36.05 -8.91 36.51
CA ASP A 924 35.20 -10.11 36.42
C ASP A 924 34.00 -9.88 35.48
N ALA A 925 33.37 -8.70 35.52
CA ALA A 925 32.26 -8.37 34.64
C ALA A 925 32.69 -8.28 33.16
N TYR A 926 33.85 -7.67 32.85
CA TYR A 926 34.41 -7.70 31.49
C TYR A 926 34.81 -9.12 31.07
N ARG A 927 35.39 -9.91 31.98
CA ARG A 927 35.83 -11.29 31.73
C ARG A 927 34.66 -12.17 31.26
N GLU A 928 33.47 -11.99 31.82
CA GLU A 928 32.25 -12.65 31.34
C GLU A 928 31.74 -12.07 30.01
N ALA A 929 31.60 -10.75 29.88
CA ALA A 929 31.13 -10.13 28.63
C ALA A 929 31.98 -10.51 27.40
N VAL A 930 33.30 -10.56 27.56
CA VAL A 930 34.28 -10.90 26.52
C VAL A 930 34.35 -12.40 26.21
N GLN A 931 33.88 -13.26 27.13
CA GLN A 931 33.66 -14.70 26.89
C GLN A 931 32.35 -14.93 26.12
N MET A 932 31.26 -14.28 26.53
CA MET A 932 29.94 -14.43 25.89
C MET A 932 29.92 -13.86 24.45
N LYS A 933 30.53 -12.69 24.23
CA LYS A 933 30.58 -12.03 22.91
C LYS A 933 32.03 -11.89 22.39
N PRO A 934 32.68 -13.00 21.97
CA PRO A 934 34.11 -13.01 21.66
C PRO A 934 34.49 -12.33 20.34
N GLY A 935 33.52 -11.80 19.58
CA GLY A 935 33.75 -11.00 18.37
C GLY A 935 33.82 -9.48 18.59
N ASP A 936 33.50 -8.99 19.81
CA ASP A 936 33.42 -7.55 20.05
C ASP A 936 34.79 -6.93 20.34
N LEU A 937 35.36 -6.27 19.33
CA LEU A 937 36.67 -5.62 19.40
C LEU A 937 36.70 -4.47 20.40
N ALA A 938 35.60 -3.72 20.57
CA ALA A 938 35.57 -2.54 21.43
C ALA A 938 35.60 -2.95 22.90
N TRP A 939 34.80 -3.95 23.28
CA TRP A 939 34.78 -4.49 24.65
C TRP A 939 36.13 -5.12 25.01
N ARG A 940 36.75 -5.84 24.06
CA ARG A 940 38.09 -6.44 24.24
C ARG A 940 39.20 -5.42 24.38
N GLN A 941 39.15 -4.32 23.61
CA GLN A 941 40.10 -3.21 23.77
C GLN A 941 39.99 -2.58 25.16
N GLN A 942 38.78 -2.36 25.68
CA GLN A 942 38.59 -1.78 27.02
C GLN A 942 39.04 -2.73 28.14
N PHE A 943 38.68 -4.02 28.05
CA PHE A 943 39.16 -5.04 28.99
C PHE A 943 40.69 -5.15 29.01
N ALA A 944 41.35 -5.05 27.84
CA ALA A 944 42.81 -5.04 27.76
C ALA A 944 43.44 -3.82 28.46
N HIS A 945 42.82 -2.63 28.39
CA HIS A 945 43.30 -1.46 29.11
C HIS A 945 43.18 -1.63 30.63
N LEU A 946 42.05 -2.16 31.13
CA LEU A 946 41.89 -2.49 32.55
C LEU A 946 42.94 -3.51 33.01
N LEU A 947 43.15 -4.60 32.26
CA LEU A 947 44.17 -5.60 32.58
C LEU A 947 45.59 -5.01 32.63
N LEU A 948 45.89 -3.99 31.81
CA LEU A 948 47.17 -3.27 31.88
C LEU A 948 47.25 -2.37 33.13
N GLN A 949 46.17 -1.66 33.48
CA GLN A 949 46.10 -0.85 34.72
C GLN A 949 46.23 -1.72 35.98
N ASN A 950 45.62 -2.92 35.98
CA ASN A 950 45.72 -3.91 37.06
C ASN A 950 47.07 -4.67 37.07
N GLY A 951 48.06 -4.26 36.26
CA GLY A 951 49.38 -4.91 36.17
C GLY A 951 49.38 -6.32 35.52
N LYS A 952 48.22 -6.83 35.08
CA LYS A 952 48.02 -8.12 34.40
C LYS A 952 48.39 -8.06 32.92
N GLN A 953 49.54 -7.46 32.62
CA GLN A 953 50.00 -7.13 31.27
C GLN A 953 50.06 -8.34 30.33
N LYS A 954 50.47 -9.52 30.82
CA LYS A 954 50.51 -10.77 30.05
C LYS A 954 49.13 -11.34 29.71
N GLU A 955 48.05 -10.86 30.35
CA GLU A 955 46.68 -11.09 29.91
C GLU A 955 46.22 -9.98 28.95
N ALA A 956 46.58 -8.72 29.23
CA ALA A 956 46.27 -7.57 28.38
C ALA A 956 46.79 -7.75 26.94
N VAL A 957 48.07 -8.09 26.76
CA VAL A 957 48.69 -8.37 25.45
C VAL A 957 47.92 -9.45 24.70
N LYS A 958 47.56 -10.56 25.36
CA LYS A 958 46.81 -11.67 24.73
C LYS A 958 45.43 -11.25 24.22
N GLN A 959 44.75 -10.30 24.88
CA GLN A 959 43.48 -9.79 24.37
C GLN A 959 43.68 -8.86 23.16
N VAL A 960 44.71 -8.00 23.15
CA VAL A 960 45.04 -7.15 21.99
C VAL A 960 45.48 -7.99 20.79
N GLU A 961 46.25 -9.06 21.01
CA GLU A 961 46.63 -10.00 19.94
C GLU A 961 45.41 -10.74 19.36
N ARG A 962 44.42 -11.11 20.20
CA ARG A 962 43.14 -11.65 19.73
C ARG A 962 42.34 -10.65 18.90
N CYS A 963 42.38 -9.36 19.23
CA CYS A 963 41.81 -8.31 18.40
C CYS A 963 42.55 -8.18 17.05
N LEU A 964 43.88 -8.28 17.03
CA LEU A 964 44.67 -8.28 15.79
C LEU A 964 44.42 -9.52 14.91
N LEU A 965 44.14 -10.69 15.48
CA LEU A 965 43.71 -11.86 14.71
C LEU A 965 42.35 -11.67 14.02
N GLN A 966 41.50 -10.79 14.55
CA GLN A 966 40.20 -10.43 13.98
C GLN A 966 40.26 -9.22 13.03
N ALA A 967 41.19 -8.28 13.26
CA ALA A 967 41.37 -7.06 12.46
C ALA A 967 42.87 -6.73 12.24
N PRO A 968 43.60 -7.53 11.44
CA PRO A 968 45.07 -7.47 11.37
C PRO A 968 45.65 -6.18 10.78
N ASN A 969 44.85 -5.43 10.01
CA ASN A 969 45.28 -4.19 9.34
C ASN A 969 44.88 -2.90 10.09
N ASP A 970 44.26 -2.99 11.27
CA ASP A 970 43.91 -1.78 12.03
C ASP A 970 45.15 -1.12 12.65
N ARG A 971 45.53 0.03 12.10
CA ARG A 971 46.63 0.88 12.59
C ARG A 971 46.47 1.31 14.05
N ARG A 972 45.26 1.35 14.61
CA ARG A 972 45.02 1.65 16.03
C ARG A 972 45.42 0.45 16.90
N LEU A 973 44.91 -0.75 16.59
CA LEU A 973 45.30 -1.99 17.28
C LEU A 973 46.79 -2.31 17.15
N LEU A 974 47.41 -2.07 15.99
CA LEU A 974 48.85 -2.28 15.80
C LEU A 974 49.70 -1.35 16.69
N LYS A 975 49.34 -0.06 16.79
CA LYS A 975 49.99 0.88 17.73
C LYS A 975 49.73 0.50 19.19
N LEU A 976 48.53 0.01 19.52
CA LEU A 976 48.19 -0.44 20.87
C LEU A 976 49.02 -1.66 21.28
N ALA A 977 49.16 -2.65 20.38
CA ALA A 977 49.98 -3.83 20.61
C ALA A 977 51.47 -3.49 20.76
N ALA A 978 51.99 -2.54 19.97
CA ALA A 978 53.35 -2.02 20.15
C ALA A 978 53.54 -1.44 21.56
N LYS A 979 52.69 -0.49 21.97
CA LYS A 979 52.75 0.13 23.30
C LYS A 979 52.66 -0.88 24.46
N PHE A 980 51.82 -1.91 24.31
CA PHE A 980 51.62 -2.92 25.35
C PHE A 980 52.81 -3.90 25.45
N ARG A 981 53.55 -4.11 24.36
CA ARG A 981 54.80 -4.91 24.30
C ARG A 981 56.05 -4.10 24.70
N GLU A 982 56.11 -2.81 24.35
CA GLU A 982 57.20 -1.91 24.78
C GLU A 982 57.29 -1.87 26.32
N ALA A 983 56.15 -1.74 26.99
CA ALA A 983 56.07 -1.81 28.45
C ALA A 983 56.34 -3.21 29.03
N GLU A 984 56.51 -4.27 28.23
CA GLU A 984 56.79 -5.64 28.72
C GLU A 984 58.30 -5.83 28.98
N VAL A 985 59.12 -4.85 28.57
CA VAL A 985 60.55 -4.77 28.85
C VAL A 985 60.76 -3.89 30.09
N PRO A 986 61.41 -4.39 31.17
CA PRO A 986 61.77 -3.55 32.30
C PRO A 986 62.86 -2.54 31.91
N PRO A 987 62.91 -1.34 32.52
CA PRO A 987 63.96 -0.38 32.24
C PRO A 987 65.33 -0.98 32.62
N THR A 988 66.28 -0.93 31.69
CA THR A 988 67.67 -1.34 31.92
C THR A 988 68.47 -0.19 32.53
N ASP A 989 69.15 -0.45 33.64
CA ASP A 989 70.01 0.54 34.31
C ASP A 989 71.23 0.96 33.47
N GLU A 990 71.65 2.21 33.71
CA GLU A 990 72.98 2.81 33.53
C GLU A 990 73.83 2.48 32.29
N ALA A 991 73.74 3.38 31.31
CA ALA A 991 74.86 4.12 30.71
C ALA A 991 76.25 3.45 30.48
N THR A 992 76.60 3.26 29.21
CA THR A 992 77.97 3.41 28.70
C THR A 992 77.99 4.32 27.46
N PRO A 993 78.94 5.27 27.33
CA PRO A 993 78.97 6.22 26.21
C PRO A 993 79.93 5.82 25.08
N ALA A 994 79.55 6.24 23.86
CA ALA A 994 80.39 6.48 22.68
C ALA A 994 81.26 5.34 22.09
N GLU A 995 80.94 4.98 20.84
CA GLU A 995 81.97 4.72 19.83
C GLU A 995 81.45 5.21 18.45
N GLU A 996 82.33 5.78 17.62
CA GLU A 996 81.99 6.45 16.35
C GLU A 996 82.16 5.50 15.15
N VAL A 997 81.21 5.48 14.21
CA VAL A 997 81.43 4.98 12.84
C VAL A 997 80.68 5.86 11.83
N GLU A 998 81.34 6.17 10.72
CA GLU A 998 80.87 7.06 9.64
C GLU A 998 79.73 6.47 8.78
N PRO A 999 78.95 7.31 8.07
CA PRO A 999 77.98 6.86 7.08
C PRO A 999 78.64 6.49 5.74
N THR A 1000 78.10 5.47 5.06
CA THR A 1000 78.43 5.14 3.66
C THR A 1000 77.19 5.25 2.76
N ASN A 1001 77.39 5.79 1.56
CA ASN A 1001 76.30 6.20 0.66
C ASN A 1001 75.81 5.06 -0.25
N GLU A 1002 74.49 5.06 -0.52
CA GLU A 1002 73.80 4.90 -1.83
C GLU A 1002 74.13 3.70 -2.78
N PRO A 1003 73.24 3.39 -3.75
CA PRO A 1003 71.93 3.98 -4.07
C PRO A 1003 70.72 3.05 -3.84
#